data_AF-A0A094HMJ2-F1
#
_entry.id   AF-A0A094HMJ2-F1
#
_cell.length_a   1.000
_cell.length_b   1.000
_cell.length_c   1.000
_cell.angle_alpha   90.00
_cell.angle_beta   90.00
_cell.angle_gamma   90.00
#
_symmetry.space_group_name_H-M   'P 1'
#
loop_
_entity.id
_entity.type
_entity.pdbx_description
1 polymer ?
#
loop_
_entity_poly.entity_id
_entity_poly.type
_entity_poly.pdbx_seq_one_letter_code
_entity_poly.pdbx_strand_id
1 'polypeptide(L)'
;MVFSSLLKTGNDQRRHRRLSSSGSPGGDTSPSPSQKSSVSHEDTPYIASEAQLEDVESEPPELTDLNNSLAALAAIFPDVQVEVFREMLSSFDEESRLAVVTEALIKNKMKWSRGRYRVLGKEAAQKPSEDTVEVLPKEERFRTTAYKLAVKNAAYNEFKGLSHSTVKAVLAEHNHSFIRARPTLAALHAKSWRFSITAIFSRKKANPEQNQFIVWHSTGLGSIIPTLKSSGCVELDRELFESFIKPLQVRSQAEQIEKDHTLALELNTEQAEEADSLHDCECCYTSTTFEELSACNDGAHFVCFQCIRHAAKEAVFGQGWARNVDSHLGSLRCLAPTTDDCHGCIPQELVNRALLGEKGGVDVIRKFNERLAEDNLLKSQLTLVRCPFCSYAEIDEIYLPEAQRAWNFRQHSNLSLFGFALLFPFIGMVPFLIPLILFAFFVSFLASFNGKVENFARRHVIASYTRLRRRQRGLRFQCQNEACLRYSCISCSKAWSDIHICHESSLLALRTQVELAMSLAIKRTCPRCNTSFVKSSGCNKLTCVCGYQMCYVCRKDIGNGEGYRHFCEHFRPNGGKGCAECEKCDLYRCENDEVVVTKAKEDAERLWFEKEGAGDEDLKKTLVQKYDPAKDGWLGRVWRSRPSPESVLDALMEFVIE
;
A
#
# COMPACT_ATOMS: atom_id res chain seq x y z
N MET A 1 46.89 36.08 62.26
CA MET A 1 46.41 37.29 62.97
C MET A 1 44.89 37.19 63.03
N VAL A 2 44.13 37.56 64.06
CA VAL A 2 44.40 37.92 65.47
C VAL A 2 43.05 37.80 66.22
N PHE A 3 42.93 36.98 67.28
CA PHE A 3 41.87 36.99 68.35
C PHE A 3 40.38 36.79 67.89
N SER A 4 39.41 36.29 68.68
CA SER A 4 39.30 35.73 70.04
C SER A 4 37.97 34.94 70.14
N SER A 5 37.84 33.70 70.66
CA SER A 5 37.95 33.18 72.05
C SER A 5 36.68 33.22 72.90
N LEU A 6 36.53 32.19 73.78
CA LEU A 6 35.56 32.02 74.93
C LEU A 6 34.18 31.44 74.53
N LEU A 7 33.48 30.55 75.26
CA LEU A 7 33.64 29.76 76.53
C LEU A 7 32.93 28.36 76.34
N LYS A 8 33.41 27.20 76.82
CA LYS A 8 33.26 26.53 78.16
C LYS A 8 31.81 26.21 78.62
N THR A 9 31.47 25.09 79.32
CA THR A 9 32.05 23.74 79.60
C THR A 9 31.03 22.95 80.45
N GLY A 10 30.98 21.61 80.37
CA GLY A 10 30.38 20.75 81.42
C GLY A 10 29.92 19.37 80.90
N ASN A 11 30.73 18.30 80.96
CA ASN A 11 30.85 17.29 82.06
C ASN A 11 29.59 16.41 82.28
N ASP A 12 29.66 15.09 82.46
CA ASP A 12 30.78 14.11 82.48
C ASP A 12 30.20 12.65 82.43
N GLN A 13 31.08 11.64 82.52
CA GLN A 13 30.87 10.20 82.73
C GLN A 13 30.65 9.36 81.44
N ARG A 14 31.66 8.60 80.95
CA ARG A 14 32.26 7.34 81.48
C ARG A 14 31.30 6.13 81.35
N ARG A 15 31.70 4.94 80.83
CA ARG A 15 33.02 4.28 80.83
C ARG A 15 33.17 3.19 79.72
N HIS A 16 34.41 2.80 79.41
CA HIS A 16 34.80 1.85 78.34
C HIS A 16 34.74 0.35 78.69
N ARG A 17 34.64 -0.51 77.64
CA ARG A 17 35.53 -1.68 77.28
C ARG A 17 34.94 -2.38 76.02
N ARG A 18 35.62 -2.71 74.90
CA ARG A 18 36.86 -3.50 74.60
C ARG A 18 36.82 -4.90 75.27
N LEU A 19 36.99 -6.06 74.61
CA LEU A 19 37.65 -6.41 73.33
C LEU A 19 37.25 -7.86 72.88
N SER A 20 37.38 -8.21 71.58
CA SER A 20 37.77 -9.51 70.93
C SER A 20 37.69 -10.89 71.67
N SER A 21 37.56 -12.09 71.07
CA SER A 21 37.31 -12.58 69.68
C SER A 21 37.39 -14.14 69.63
N SER A 22 36.50 -14.83 68.89
CA SER A 22 36.63 -16.23 68.39
C SER A 22 35.29 -16.62 67.72
N GLY A 23 35.15 -17.32 66.59
CA GLY A 23 36.06 -17.97 65.64
C GLY A 23 35.20 -18.58 64.50
N SER A 24 35.77 -18.83 63.32
CA SER A 24 35.10 -19.32 62.10
C SER A 24 34.80 -20.85 62.15
N PRO A 25 34.15 -21.53 61.15
CA PRO A 25 33.78 -21.07 59.79
C PRO A 25 32.42 -21.53 59.18
N GLY A 26 32.09 -20.97 58.00
CA GLY A 26 31.39 -21.69 56.92
C GLY A 26 29.92 -21.31 56.65
N GLY A 27 29.59 -21.01 55.39
CA GLY A 27 28.21 -20.94 54.88
C GLY A 27 27.91 -19.73 53.99
N ASP A 28 28.02 -19.89 52.66
CA ASP A 28 27.54 -18.90 51.69
C ASP A 28 26.02 -18.69 51.80
N THR A 29 25.56 -17.45 51.85
CA THR A 29 24.15 -17.09 51.55
C THR A 29 24.02 -15.66 51.03
N SER A 30 23.30 -15.51 49.92
CA SER A 30 23.03 -14.24 49.23
C SER A 30 22.11 -13.32 50.06
N PRO A 31 22.17 -11.98 49.87
CA PRO A 31 21.33 -11.04 50.62
C PRO A 31 19.89 -11.01 50.12
N SER A 32 18.93 -11.17 51.05
CA SER A 32 17.50 -10.99 50.80
C SER A 32 17.15 -9.50 50.60
N PRO A 33 16.26 -9.16 49.65
CA PRO A 33 15.83 -7.78 49.42
C PRO A 33 14.78 -7.29 50.44
N SER A 34 14.75 -5.97 50.60
CA SER A 34 14.01 -5.25 51.64
C SER A 34 12.48 -5.38 51.57
N GLN A 35 11.87 -5.20 52.75
CA GLN A 35 10.44 -5.18 53.03
C GLN A 35 9.59 -4.46 51.97
N LYS A 36 8.66 -5.18 51.32
CA LYS A 36 7.48 -4.57 50.70
C LYS A 36 6.48 -4.22 51.81
N SER A 37 6.06 -2.96 51.86
CA SER A 37 4.96 -2.51 52.72
C SER A 37 3.66 -3.20 52.32
N SER A 38 3.08 -3.99 53.23
CA SER A 38 1.76 -4.60 53.05
C SER A 38 0.67 -3.53 53.14
N VAL A 39 0.28 -2.96 52.00
CA VAL A 39 -1.00 -2.29 51.88
C VAL A 39 -2.07 -3.38 51.86
N SER A 40 -3.03 -3.29 52.79
CA SER A 40 -4.19 -4.17 52.83
C SER A 40 -5.00 -4.05 51.53
N HIS A 41 -5.29 -5.18 50.90
CA HIS A 41 -6.34 -5.24 49.87
C HIS A 41 -7.69 -4.95 50.54
N GLU A 42 -8.13 -3.69 50.47
CA GLU A 42 -9.55 -3.41 50.44
C GLU A 42 -10.06 -3.69 49.03
N ASP A 43 -11.20 -4.37 48.91
CA ASP A 43 -11.87 -4.66 47.63
C ASP A 43 -12.40 -3.37 47.00
N THR A 44 -11.51 -2.58 46.38
CA THR A 44 -11.91 -1.39 45.62
C THR A 44 -12.42 -1.83 44.25
N PRO A 45 -13.70 -1.61 43.88
CA PRO A 45 -14.30 -2.11 42.64
C PRO A 45 -13.91 -1.27 41.39
N TYR A 46 -12.71 -0.70 41.40
CA TYR A 46 -12.21 0.29 40.45
C TYR A 46 -10.81 -0.07 39.96
N ILE A 47 -10.68 -0.28 38.65
CA ILE A 47 -9.46 -0.69 37.97
C ILE A 47 -8.83 0.55 37.33
N ALA A 48 -7.65 0.95 37.81
CA ALA A 48 -6.94 2.16 37.36
C ALA A 48 -5.70 1.83 36.51
N SER A 49 -5.16 0.62 36.61
CA SER A 49 -3.92 0.21 35.94
C SER A 49 -4.00 -1.24 35.43
N GLU A 50 -3.19 -1.57 34.42
CA GLU A 50 -3.13 -2.91 33.82
C GLU A 50 -2.70 -3.99 34.83
N ALA A 51 -1.95 -3.62 35.88
CA ALA A 51 -1.56 -4.50 36.99
C ALA A 51 -2.68 -4.79 38.00
N GLN A 52 -3.86 -4.16 37.86
CA GLN A 52 -5.07 -4.46 38.65
C GLN A 52 -6.09 -5.28 37.85
N LEU A 53 -5.77 -5.66 36.60
CA LEU A 53 -6.52 -6.68 35.89
C LEU A 53 -6.07 -8.05 36.39
N GLU A 54 -7.02 -8.89 36.77
CA GLU A 54 -6.77 -10.29 37.09
C GLU A 54 -6.34 -11.05 35.82
N ASP A 55 -5.59 -12.14 35.99
CA ASP A 55 -5.27 -13.03 34.88
C ASP A 55 -6.53 -13.74 34.38
N VAL A 56 -6.63 -13.92 33.06
CA VAL A 56 -7.78 -14.59 32.44
C VAL A 56 -7.70 -16.08 32.76
N GLU A 57 -8.69 -16.61 33.50
CA GLU A 57 -8.84 -18.04 33.71
C GLU A 57 -8.85 -18.80 32.37
N SER A 58 -8.20 -19.97 32.32
CA SER A 58 -8.11 -20.77 31.10
C SER A 58 -9.50 -21.11 30.55
N GLU A 59 -9.73 -20.87 29.26
CA GLU A 59 -10.98 -21.23 28.58
C GLU A 59 -11.35 -22.70 28.88
N PRO A 60 -12.61 -23.02 29.20
CA PRO A 60 -13.02 -24.41 29.42
C PRO A 60 -12.77 -25.24 28.14
N PRO A 61 -12.42 -26.54 28.28
CA PRO A 61 -11.92 -27.35 27.15
C PRO A 61 -12.90 -27.40 25.97
N GLU A 62 -14.21 -27.51 26.25
CA GLU A 62 -15.27 -27.50 25.24
C GLU A 62 -15.28 -26.22 24.37
N LEU A 63 -15.00 -25.05 24.95
CA LEU A 63 -14.91 -23.80 24.19
C LEU A 63 -13.60 -23.72 23.41
N THR A 64 -12.51 -24.24 23.97
CA THR A 64 -11.21 -24.34 23.29
C THR A 64 -11.33 -25.18 22.02
N ASP A 65 -11.98 -26.34 22.08
CA ASP A 65 -12.19 -27.22 20.93
C ASP A 65 -13.11 -26.62 19.87
N LEU A 66 -14.16 -25.90 20.29
CA LEU A 66 -15.04 -25.15 19.39
C LEU A 66 -14.30 -23.99 18.70
N ASN A 67 -13.44 -23.27 19.44
CA ASN A 67 -12.63 -22.17 18.91
C ASN A 67 -11.54 -22.66 17.94
N ASN A 68 -10.91 -23.80 18.24
CA ASN A 68 -9.96 -24.49 17.35
C ASN A 68 -10.66 -24.99 16.07
N SER A 69 -11.85 -25.59 16.19
CA SER A 69 -12.65 -26.04 15.04
C SER A 69 -13.07 -24.88 14.14
N LEU A 70 -13.47 -23.76 14.74
CA LEU A 70 -13.80 -22.52 14.03
C LEU A 70 -12.58 -21.93 13.30
N ALA A 71 -11.39 -22.02 13.91
CA ALA A 71 -10.13 -21.61 13.28
C ALA A 71 -9.74 -22.47 12.07
N ALA A 72 -9.84 -23.80 12.20
CA ALA A 72 -9.64 -24.70 11.07
C ALA A 72 -10.62 -24.39 9.91
N LEU A 73 -11.90 -24.17 10.20
CA LEU A 73 -12.89 -23.82 9.17
C LEU A 73 -12.62 -22.49 8.47
N ALA A 74 -12.22 -21.45 9.21
CA ALA A 74 -11.90 -20.15 8.63
C ALA A 74 -10.65 -20.20 7.73
N ALA A 75 -9.64 -20.97 8.10
CA ALA A 75 -8.44 -21.19 7.28
C ALA A 75 -8.74 -21.99 5.99
N ILE A 76 -9.62 -23.00 6.06
CA ILE A 76 -9.99 -23.83 4.90
C ILE A 76 -10.94 -23.09 3.95
N PHE A 77 -11.84 -22.24 4.48
CA PHE A 77 -12.89 -21.55 3.72
C PHE A 77 -12.89 -20.03 3.96
N PRO A 78 -11.84 -19.29 3.53
CA PRO A 78 -11.72 -17.85 3.78
C PRO A 78 -12.79 -16.99 3.08
N ASP A 79 -13.53 -17.57 2.12
CA ASP A 79 -14.59 -16.90 1.36
C ASP A 79 -15.95 -16.84 2.09
N VAL A 80 -16.13 -17.59 3.19
CA VAL A 80 -17.39 -17.67 3.94
C VAL A 80 -17.31 -16.85 5.23
N GLN A 81 -18.41 -16.21 5.64
CA GLN A 81 -18.47 -15.44 6.89
C GLN A 81 -18.46 -16.37 8.13
N VAL A 82 -17.66 -16.01 9.15
CA VAL A 82 -17.43 -16.82 10.36
C VAL A 82 -18.71 -17.04 11.19
N GLU A 83 -19.71 -16.16 11.06
CA GLU A 83 -21.06 -16.38 11.61
C GLU A 83 -21.69 -17.70 11.16
N VAL A 84 -21.51 -18.07 9.89
CA VAL A 84 -22.05 -19.32 9.34
C VAL A 84 -21.41 -20.53 10.02
N PHE A 85 -20.09 -20.47 10.28
CA PHE A 85 -19.40 -21.53 11.02
C PHE A 85 -19.86 -21.61 12.47
N ARG A 86 -20.10 -20.47 13.15
CA ARG A 86 -20.66 -20.47 14.52
C ARG A 86 -22.05 -21.09 14.57
N GLU A 87 -22.95 -20.72 13.65
CA GLU A 87 -24.28 -21.31 13.52
C GLU A 87 -24.18 -22.83 13.31
N MET A 88 -23.38 -23.28 12.32
CA MET A 88 -23.22 -24.69 12.01
C MET A 88 -22.63 -25.49 13.20
N LEU A 89 -21.51 -25.05 13.77
CA LEU A 89 -20.88 -25.71 14.92
C LEU A 89 -21.80 -25.77 16.16
N SER A 90 -22.71 -24.81 16.34
CA SER A 90 -23.73 -24.82 17.40
C SER A 90 -24.93 -25.73 17.14
N SER A 91 -25.09 -26.22 15.89
CA SER A 91 -26.25 -27.01 15.44
C SER A 91 -25.99 -28.51 15.31
N PHE A 92 -24.73 -28.95 15.43
CA PHE A 92 -24.32 -30.35 15.34
C PHE A 92 -23.80 -30.87 16.68
N ASP A 93 -24.10 -32.14 16.97
CA ASP A 93 -23.69 -32.83 18.20
C ASP A 93 -22.16 -32.99 18.29
N GLU A 94 -21.65 -33.35 19.46
CA GLU A 94 -20.23 -33.23 19.83
C GLU A 94 -19.27 -34.10 18.99
N GLU A 95 -19.73 -35.26 18.54
CA GLU A 95 -18.88 -36.20 17.81
C GLU A 95 -18.53 -35.68 16.40
N SER A 96 -17.25 -35.41 16.17
CA SER A 96 -16.68 -35.06 14.86
C SER A 96 -17.25 -33.80 14.18
N ARG A 97 -17.70 -32.80 14.95
CA ARG A 97 -18.23 -31.49 14.47
C ARG A 97 -17.48 -30.91 13.26
N LEU A 98 -16.15 -30.86 13.30
CA LEU A 98 -15.32 -30.30 12.23
C LEU A 98 -15.45 -31.09 10.91
N ALA A 99 -15.45 -32.42 10.97
CA ALA A 99 -15.59 -33.27 9.78
C ALA A 99 -17.01 -33.17 9.18
N VAL A 100 -18.04 -33.16 10.02
CA VAL A 100 -19.43 -33.02 9.58
C VAL A 100 -19.69 -31.65 8.94
N VAL A 101 -19.17 -30.56 9.53
CA VAL A 101 -19.33 -29.21 8.98
C VAL A 101 -18.54 -29.01 7.68
N THR A 102 -17.30 -29.50 7.60
CA THR A 102 -16.51 -29.45 6.34
C THR A 102 -17.21 -30.25 5.23
N GLU A 103 -17.70 -31.46 5.50
CA GLU A 103 -18.42 -32.27 4.50
C GLU A 103 -19.74 -31.61 4.06
N ALA A 104 -20.50 -31.02 4.98
CA ALA A 104 -21.74 -30.30 4.67
C ALA A 104 -21.49 -29.04 3.80
N LEU A 105 -20.39 -28.32 4.04
CA LEU A 105 -19.96 -27.17 3.25
C LEU A 105 -19.48 -27.59 1.85
N ILE A 106 -18.72 -28.69 1.74
CA ILE A 106 -18.27 -29.24 0.45
C ILE A 106 -19.48 -29.69 -0.38
N LYS A 107 -20.41 -30.45 0.21
CA LYS A 107 -21.59 -30.97 -0.49
C LYS A 107 -22.62 -29.90 -0.88
N ASN A 108 -22.77 -28.83 -0.10
CA ASN A 108 -23.88 -27.88 -0.23
C ASN A 108 -23.50 -26.40 0.02
N LYS A 109 -22.33 -25.95 -0.48
CA LYS A 109 -21.76 -24.60 -0.24
C LYS A 109 -22.77 -23.45 -0.37
N MET A 110 -23.60 -23.46 -1.42
CA MET A 110 -24.60 -22.41 -1.69
C MET A 110 -25.80 -22.39 -0.71
N LYS A 111 -26.21 -23.56 -0.18
CA LYS A 111 -27.40 -23.70 0.68
C LYS A 111 -27.15 -23.14 2.09
N TRP A 112 -25.93 -23.33 2.59
CA TRP A 112 -25.53 -22.94 3.94
C TRP A 112 -24.99 -21.51 4.00
N SER A 113 -24.24 -21.06 2.98
CA SER A 113 -23.77 -19.67 2.91
C SER A 113 -24.91 -18.66 2.75
N ARG A 114 -25.98 -18.99 2.03
CA ARG A 114 -27.13 -18.09 1.75
C ARG A 114 -26.74 -16.69 1.26
N GLY A 115 -25.60 -16.57 0.57
CA GLY A 115 -25.07 -15.27 0.09
C GLY A 115 -24.18 -14.51 1.11
N ARG A 116 -24.00 -15.01 2.33
CA ARG A 116 -23.05 -14.49 3.35
C ARG A 116 -21.60 -14.86 3.03
N TYR A 117 -21.11 -14.36 1.91
CA TYR A 117 -19.70 -14.44 1.53
C TYR A 117 -18.91 -13.26 2.10
N ARG A 118 -17.64 -13.46 2.41
CA ARG A 118 -16.70 -12.36 2.65
C ARG A 118 -16.41 -11.70 1.31
N VAL A 119 -16.74 -10.41 1.17
CA VAL A 119 -16.30 -9.63 0.01
C VAL A 119 -14.81 -9.42 0.14
N LEU A 120 -14.01 -10.11 -0.67
CA LEU A 120 -12.57 -9.88 -0.77
C LEU A 120 -12.33 -8.47 -1.32
N GLY A 121 -12.16 -7.51 -0.40
CA GLY A 121 -11.71 -6.17 -0.72
C GLY A 121 -10.32 -6.19 -1.35
N LYS A 122 -9.98 -5.13 -2.09
CA LYS A 122 -8.70 -4.98 -2.83
C LYS A 122 -7.43 -5.06 -1.96
N GLU A 123 -7.57 -5.16 -0.65
CA GLU A 123 -6.49 -5.24 0.34
C GLU A 123 -6.12 -6.69 0.69
N ALA A 124 -7.03 -7.65 0.51
CA ALA A 124 -6.80 -9.09 0.79
C ALA A 124 -6.12 -9.86 -0.35
N ALA A 125 -5.58 -9.17 -1.37
CA ALA A 125 -4.82 -9.79 -2.46
C ALA A 125 -3.32 -9.99 -2.13
N GLN A 126 -2.94 -9.82 -0.86
CA GLN A 126 -1.67 -10.32 -0.33
C GLN A 126 -1.81 -11.83 -0.15
N LYS A 127 -0.93 -12.61 -0.79
CA LYS A 127 -0.78 -14.03 -0.46
C LYS A 127 -0.33 -14.13 1.01
N PRO A 128 -0.89 -15.04 1.82
CA PRO A 128 -0.29 -15.39 3.10
C PRO A 128 1.12 -15.94 2.88
N SER A 129 2.08 -15.46 3.67
CA SER A 129 3.31 -16.21 3.96
C SER A 129 2.95 -17.48 4.73
N GLU A 130 3.55 -18.62 4.37
CA GLU A 130 3.11 -19.96 4.81
C GLU A 130 3.28 -20.24 6.32
N ASP A 131 3.95 -19.37 7.08
CA ASP A 131 4.33 -19.60 8.49
C ASP A 131 3.50 -18.83 9.56
N THR A 132 2.48 -18.06 9.18
CA THR A 132 1.57 -17.40 10.15
C THR A 132 0.14 -17.90 10.01
N VAL A 133 -0.25 -18.82 10.90
CA VAL A 133 -1.66 -19.16 11.14
C VAL A 133 -2.41 -17.87 11.51
N GLU A 134 -3.38 -17.46 10.69
CA GLU A 134 -4.23 -16.31 11.00
C GLU A 134 -5.01 -16.58 12.30
N VAL A 135 -4.53 -16.03 13.40
CA VAL A 135 -5.18 -16.14 14.71
C VAL A 135 -6.48 -15.35 14.66
N LEU A 136 -7.61 -16.06 14.64
CA LEU A 136 -8.93 -15.43 14.62
C LEU A 136 -9.07 -14.39 15.74
N PRO A 137 -9.60 -13.18 15.41
CA PRO A 137 -9.87 -12.14 16.39
C PRO A 137 -10.72 -12.66 17.54
N LYS A 138 -10.41 -12.24 18.78
CA LYS A 138 -11.09 -12.72 19.98
C LYS A 138 -12.60 -12.45 19.93
N GLU A 139 -13.03 -11.39 19.25
CA GLU A 139 -14.44 -11.02 19.05
C GLU A 139 -15.21 -12.00 18.15
N GLU A 140 -14.53 -12.81 17.33
CA GLU A 140 -15.17 -13.79 16.44
C GLU A 140 -15.23 -15.21 17.03
N ARG A 141 -14.61 -15.44 18.20
CA ARG A 141 -14.61 -16.70 18.93
C ARG A 141 -15.93 -16.94 19.69
N PHE A 142 -16.18 -18.17 20.08
CA PHE A 142 -17.23 -18.48 21.05
C PHE A 142 -16.86 -17.91 22.43
N ARG A 143 -17.80 -17.16 23.03
CA ARG A 143 -17.61 -16.52 24.34
C ARG A 143 -18.24 -17.31 25.48
N THR A 144 -17.63 -17.22 26.67
CA THR A 144 -18.09 -17.85 27.91
C THR A 144 -19.50 -17.40 28.30
N THR A 145 -20.23 -18.23 29.05
CA THR A 145 -21.57 -17.90 29.58
C THR A 145 -21.50 -16.76 30.59
N ALA A 146 -20.44 -16.71 31.40
CA ALA A 146 -20.14 -15.62 32.32
C ALA A 146 -19.97 -14.28 31.58
N TYR A 147 -19.10 -14.21 30.55
CA TYR A 147 -18.92 -13.01 29.73
C TYR A 147 -20.24 -12.53 29.11
N LYS A 148 -21.03 -13.44 28.51
CA LYS A 148 -22.35 -13.11 27.92
C LYS A 148 -23.32 -12.50 28.93
N LEU A 149 -23.28 -12.95 30.19
CA LEU A 149 -24.10 -12.42 31.28
C LEU A 149 -23.58 -11.04 31.75
N ALA A 150 -22.26 -10.89 31.90
CA ALA A 150 -21.63 -9.62 32.27
C ALA A 150 -21.91 -8.52 31.22
N VAL A 151 -21.71 -8.81 29.93
CA VAL A 151 -22.01 -7.90 28.81
C VAL A 151 -23.47 -7.48 28.80
N LYS A 152 -24.39 -8.44 28.99
CA LYS A 152 -25.83 -8.18 29.04
C LYS A 152 -26.17 -7.24 30.21
N ASN A 153 -25.59 -7.45 31.38
CA ASN A 153 -25.79 -6.59 32.54
C ASN A 153 -25.18 -5.19 32.33
N ALA A 154 -23.99 -5.09 31.73
CA ALA A 154 -23.36 -3.84 31.35
C ALA A 154 -24.24 -3.03 30.37
N ALA A 155 -24.71 -3.66 29.29
CA ALA A 155 -25.59 -3.04 28.31
C ALA A 155 -26.94 -2.60 28.88
N TYR A 156 -27.55 -3.37 29.79
CA TYR A 156 -28.76 -2.95 30.50
C TYR A 156 -28.52 -1.78 31.46
N ASN A 157 -27.34 -1.72 32.09
CA ASN A 157 -26.98 -0.65 33.02
C ASN A 157 -26.69 0.68 32.32
N GLU A 158 -26.11 0.67 31.12
CA GLU A 158 -25.88 1.86 30.29
C GLU A 158 -27.16 2.29 29.56
N PHE A 159 -27.85 1.38 28.88
CA PHE A 159 -28.98 1.70 28.00
C PHE A 159 -30.35 1.47 28.65
N LYS A 160 -30.56 2.01 29.86
CA LYS A 160 -31.80 1.89 30.63
C LYS A 160 -33.08 2.36 29.91
N GLY A 161 -32.95 3.15 28.83
CA GLY A 161 -34.06 3.59 27.99
C GLY A 161 -34.52 2.60 26.91
N LEU A 162 -33.73 1.56 26.60
CA LEU A 162 -34.05 0.54 25.58
C LEU A 162 -34.76 -0.67 26.18
N SER A 163 -35.52 -1.39 25.34
CA SER A 163 -36.15 -2.65 25.76
C SER A 163 -35.11 -3.78 25.84
N HIS A 164 -35.25 -4.66 26.84
CA HIS A 164 -34.34 -5.79 27.03
C HIS A 164 -34.29 -6.75 25.82
N SER A 165 -35.38 -6.88 25.05
CA SER A 165 -35.40 -7.67 23.82
C SER A 165 -34.60 -7.02 22.69
N THR A 166 -34.71 -5.68 22.53
CA THR A 166 -33.87 -4.92 21.59
C THR A 166 -32.38 -5.10 21.90
N VAL A 167 -31.99 -4.94 23.17
CA VAL A 167 -30.59 -5.09 23.58
C VAL A 167 -30.10 -6.52 23.35
N LYS A 168 -30.89 -7.55 23.68
CA LYS A 168 -30.52 -8.96 23.43
C LYS A 168 -30.35 -9.25 21.93
N ALA A 169 -31.20 -8.71 21.06
CA ALA A 169 -31.11 -8.92 19.62
C ALA A 169 -29.81 -8.33 19.05
N VAL A 170 -29.50 -7.08 19.40
CA VAL A 170 -28.28 -6.38 18.93
C VAL A 170 -27.00 -7.04 19.48
N LEU A 171 -27.02 -7.52 20.73
CA LEU A 171 -25.90 -8.31 21.27
C LEU A 171 -25.72 -9.63 20.53
N ALA A 172 -26.80 -10.34 20.17
CA ALA A 172 -26.70 -11.59 19.42
C ALA A 172 -26.09 -11.39 18.01
N GLU A 173 -26.49 -10.33 17.30
CA GLU A 173 -25.94 -9.92 16.01
C GLU A 173 -24.42 -9.70 16.06
N HIS A 174 -23.92 -9.06 17.12
CA HIS A 174 -22.50 -8.71 17.27
C HIS A 174 -21.69 -9.76 18.08
N ASN A 175 -22.10 -11.04 18.07
CA ASN A 175 -21.47 -12.15 18.82
C ASN A 175 -21.24 -11.86 20.33
N HIS A 176 -22.16 -11.11 20.95
CA HIS A 176 -22.10 -10.61 22.32
C HIS A 176 -20.88 -9.70 22.61
N SER A 177 -20.17 -9.18 21.60
CA SER A 177 -19.12 -8.17 21.82
C SER A 177 -19.75 -6.84 22.24
N PHE A 178 -19.49 -6.41 23.47
CA PHE A 178 -20.00 -5.15 24.00
C PHE A 178 -19.56 -3.96 23.14
N ILE A 179 -18.27 -3.89 22.80
CA ILE A 179 -17.67 -2.76 22.07
C ILE A 179 -18.30 -2.61 20.67
N ARG A 180 -18.49 -3.71 19.93
CA ARG A 180 -19.11 -3.68 18.59
C ARG A 180 -20.62 -3.37 18.66
N ALA A 181 -21.34 -3.85 19.67
CA ALA A 181 -22.76 -3.57 19.87
C ALA A 181 -23.05 -2.14 20.38
N ARG A 182 -22.16 -1.55 21.17
CA ARG A 182 -22.35 -0.24 21.81
C ARG A 182 -22.77 0.89 20.85
N PRO A 183 -22.15 1.12 19.66
CA PRO A 183 -22.56 2.19 18.76
C PRO A 183 -23.98 2.00 18.18
N THR A 184 -24.39 0.76 17.88
CA THR A 184 -25.75 0.49 17.38
C THR A 184 -26.80 0.65 18.48
N LEU A 185 -26.49 0.20 19.71
CA LEU A 185 -27.30 0.47 20.90
C LEU A 185 -27.42 1.97 21.19
N ALA A 186 -26.33 2.73 21.12
CA ALA A 186 -26.34 4.18 21.30
C ALA A 186 -27.19 4.90 20.24
N ALA A 187 -27.09 4.50 18.97
CA ALA A 187 -27.89 5.05 17.88
C ALA A 187 -29.39 4.74 18.03
N LEU A 188 -29.75 3.55 18.54
CA LEU A 188 -31.14 3.18 18.84
C LEU A 188 -31.66 3.93 20.08
N HIS A 189 -30.84 4.09 21.11
CA HIS A 189 -31.17 4.82 22.33
C HIS A 189 -31.44 6.30 22.03
N ALA A 190 -30.57 6.95 21.24
CA ALA A 190 -30.72 8.34 20.81
C ALA A 190 -32.00 8.59 19.97
N LYS A 191 -32.48 7.58 19.23
CA LYS A 191 -33.72 7.65 18.44
C LYS A 191 -34.99 7.30 19.24
N SER A 192 -34.86 6.85 20.49
CA SER A 192 -36.00 6.40 21.29
C SER A 192 -36.78 7.58 21.89
N TRP A 193 -38.09 7.65 21.64
CA TRP A 193 -38.94 8.81 22.01
C TRP A 193 -38.96 9.12 23.53
N ARG A 194 -38.54 8.16 24.36
CA ARG A 194 -38.49 8.29 25.83
C ARG A 194 -37.44 9.30 26.29
N PHE A 195 -36.40 9.59 25.49
CA PHE A 195 -35.42 10.63 25.82
C PHE A 195 -35.96 12.06 25.62
N SER A 196 -36.85 12.25 24.65
CA SER A 196 -37.45 13.55 24.31
C SER A 196 -38.36 14.10 25.41
N ILE A 197 -39.00 13.22 26.20
CA ILE A 197 -39.94 13.63 27.26
C ILE A 197 -39.17 14.02 28.53
N THR A 198 -38.13 13.27 28.93
CA THR A 198 -37.31 13.58 30.12
C THR A 198 -36.45 14.83 29.93
N ALA A 199 -35.99 15.11 28.70
CA ALA A 199 -35.23 16.32 28.38
C ALA A 199 -36.03 17.63 28.55
N ILE A 200 -37.37 17.57 28.51
CA ILE A 200 -38.25 18.73 28.74
C ILE A 200 -38.34 19.06 30.23
N PHE A 201 -38.29 18.06 31.11
CA PHE A 201 -38.43 18.23 32.57
C PHE A 201 -37.10 18.34 33.34
N SER A 202 -35.97 17.88 32.77
CA SER A 202 -34.65 18.03 33.39
C SER A 202 -33.77 19.03 32.63
N ARG A 203 -33.54 20.22 33.22
CA ARG A 203 -32.53 21.20 32.76
C ARG A 203 -31.09 20.77 33.05
N LYS A 204 -30.71 19.56 32.66
CA LYS A 204 -29.31 19.14 32.51
C LYS A 204 -29.12 18.62 31.10
N LYS A 205 -28.31 19.33 30.29
CA LYS A 205 -27.77 18.76 29.04
C LYS A 205 -26.99 17.51 29.42
N ALA A 206 -27.50 16.33 29.06
CA ALA A 206 -26.73 15.10 29.15
C ALA A 206 -25.57 15.20 28.15
N ASN A 207 -24.33 15.17 28.64
CA ASN A 207 -23.17 15.17 27.77
C ASN A 207 -23.03 13.74 27.17
N PRO A 208 -23.09 13.55 25.83
CA PRO A 208 -23.11 12.21 25.23
C PRO A 208 -21.84 11.38 25.46
N GLU A 209 -20.79 11.97 26.02
CA GLU A 209 -19.49 11.33 26.29
C GLU A 209 -19.31 10.83 27.73
N GLN A 210 -20.30 10.98 28.62
CA GLN A 210 -20.23 10.41 29.98
C GLN A 210 -20.48 8.90 29.97
N ASN A 211 -19.44 8.14 29.59
CA ASN A 211 -19.37 6.69 29.74
C ASN A 211 -19.59 6.31 31.22
N GLN A 212 -20.71 5.66 31.55
CA GLN A 212 -21.08 5.32 32.93
C GLN A 212 -20.09 4.38 33.65
N PHE A 213 -19.20 3.73 32.90
CA PHE A 213 -18.15 2.84 33.41
C PHE A 213 -16.87 3.58 33.83
N ILE A 214 -16.67 4.84 33.40
CA ILE A 214 -15.49 5.64 33.76
C ILE A 214 -15.82 6.48 34.99
N VAL A 215 -15.07 6.26 36.08
CA VAL A 215 -15.10 7.10 37.29
C VAL A 215 -13.78 7.84 37.38
N TRP A 216 -13.83 9.14 37.65
CA TRP A 216 -12.64 9.97 37.79
C TRP A 216 -12.29 10.10 39.27
N HIS A 217 -11.16 9.51 39.68
CA HIS A 217 -10.67 9.61 41.05
C HIS A 217 -9.49 10.58 41.13
N SER A 218 -9.54 11.49 42.11
CA SER A 218 -8.40 12.34 42.46
C SER A 218 -7.42 11.57 43.35
N THR A 219 -6.13 11.64 43.02
CA THR A 219 -5.05 10.96 43.77
C THR A 219 -4.64 11.67 45.06
N GLY A 220 -5.30 12.79 45.41
CA GLY A 220 -4.89 13.70 46.47
C GLY A 220 -3.71 14.61 46.11
N LEU A 221 -2.88 14.23 45.13
CA LEU A 221 -1.71 14.97 44.65
C LEU A 221 -2.03 15.87 43.43
N GLY A 222 -3.28 16.29 43.27
CA GLY A 222 -3.74 17.15 42.16
C GLY A 222 -3.98 16.44 40.82
N SER A 223 -3.52 15.20 40.63
CA SER A 223 -3.84 14.43 39.43
C SER A 223 -5.20 13.71 39.53
N ILE A 224 -5.93 13.65 38.42
CA ILE A 224 -7.22 12.97 38.31
C ILE A 224 -7.07 11.83 37.30
N ILE A 225 -7.27 10.59 37.73
CA ILE A 225 -7.05 9.39 36.92
C ILE A 225 -8.42 8.79 36.54
N PRO A 226 -8.64 8.43 35.25
CA PRO A 226 -9.81 7.68 34.85
C PRO A 226 -9.67 6.23 35.32
N THR A 227 -10.66 5.73 36.06
CA THR A 227 -10.75 4.34 36.50
C THR A 227 -11.98 3.67 35.92
N LEU A 228 -11.88 2.37 35.64
CA LEU A 228 -12.99 1.54 35.20
C LEU A 228 -13.69 0.95 36.42
N LYS A 229 -15.03 1.05 36.50
CA LYS A 229 -15.79 0.25 37.45
C LYS A 229 -15.88 -1.20 36.96
N SER A 230 -15.46 -2.16 37.80
CA SER A 230 -15.51 -3.59 37.45
C SER A 230 -16.94 -4.06 37.11
N SER A 231 -17.03 -4.89 36.07
CA SER A 231 -18.24 -5.57 35.61
C SER A 231 -18.43 -6.96 36.24
N GLY A 232 -17.46 -7.45 37.02
CA GLY A 232 -17.46 -8.78 37.61
C GLY A 232 -17.07 -9.91 36.63
N CYS A 233 -16.39 -9.58 35.54
CA CYS A 233 -15.85 -10.55 34.58
C CYS A 233 -14.53 -10.05 34.01
N VAL A 234 -13.44 -10.77 34.26
CA VAL A 234 -12.06 -10.41 33.89
C VAL A 234 -11.91 -10.15 32.38
N GLU A 235 -12.47 -11.03 31.54
CA GLU A 235 -12.48 -10.86 30.07
C GLU A 235 -13.09 -9.51 29.65
N LEU A 236 -14.23 -9.14 30.23
CA LEU A 236 -14.94 -7.91 29.89
C LEU A 236 -14.25 -6.68 30.46
N ASP A 237 -13.77 -6.75 31.71
CA ASP A 237 -13.05 -5.66 32.35
C ASP A 237 -11.76 -5.32 31.59
N ARG A 238 -11.06 -6.33 31.06
CA ARG A 238 -9.91 -6.14 30.17
C ARG A 238 -10.30 -5.47 28.85
N GLU A 239 -11.34 -5.94 28.16
CA GLU A 239 -11.84 -5.33 26.92
C GLU A 239 -12.27 -3.86 27.13
N LEU A 240 -12.95 -3.56 28.24
CA LEU A 240 -13.36 -2.21 28.62
C LEU A 240 -12.15 -1.33 28.99
N PHE A 241 -11.14 -1.86 29.68
CA PHE A 241 -9.93 -1.15 30.05
C PHE A 241 -9.08 -0.81 28.80
N GLU A 242 -8.83 -1.79 27.93
CA GLU A 242 -8.07 -1.62 26.69
C GLU A 242 -8.77 -0.66 25.71
N SER A 243 -10.11 -0.63 25.67
CA SER A 243 -10.86 0.24 24.74
C SER A 243 -11.16 1.65 25.28
N PHE A 244 -11.33 1.85 26.60
CA PHE A 244 -11.70 3.15 27.17
C PHE A 244 -10.62 3.81 28.03
N ILE A 245 -9.90 3.06 28.85
CA ILE A 245 -8.93 3.63 29.80
C ILE A 245 -7.57 3.81 29.14
N LYS A 246 -7.04 2.76 28.50
CA LYS A 246 -5.71 2.77 27.86
C LYS A 246 -5.53 3.92 26.84
N PRO A 247 -6.49 4.26 25.95
CA PRO A 247 -6.34 5.39 25.03
C PRO A 247 -6.35 6.76 25.73
N LEU A 248 -7.08 6.90 26.85
CA LEU A 248 -7.08 8.12 27.66
C LEU A 248 -5.77 8.26 28.43
N GLN A 249 -5.21 7.17 28.95
CA GLN A 249 -3.90 7.16 29.62
C GLN A 249 -2.78 7.52 28.65
N VAL A 250 -2.73 6.90 27.46
CA VAL A 250 -1.73 7.23 26.42
C VAL A 250 -1.84 8.69 25.98
N ARG A 251 -3.06 9.23 25.81
CA ARG A 251 -3.26 10.65 25.49
C ARG A 251 -2.78 11.57 26.63
N SER A 252 -3.16 11.27 27.87
CA SER A 252 -2.76 12.05 29.04
C SER A 252 -1.24 12.05 29.23
N GLN A 253 -0.58 10.90 29.04
CA GLN A 253 0.88 10.79 29.08
C GLN A 253 1.54 11.57 27.95
N ALA A 254 1.02 11.52 26.72
CA ALA A 254 1.56 12.30 25.61
C ALA A 254 1.39 13.82 25.83
N GLU A 255 0.24 14.26 26.33
CA GLU A 255 0.00 15.65 26.73
C GLU A 255 0.88 16.10 27.89
N GLN A 256 1.21 15.20 28.83
CA GLN A 256 2.12 15.50 29.92
C GLN A 256 3.55 15.63 29.42
N ILE A 257 4.05 14.67 28.62
CA ILE A 257 5.39 14.71 28.02
C ILE A 257 5.57 15.99 27.18
N GLU A 258 4.53 16.42 26.45
CA GLU A 258 4.58 17.68 25.70
C GLU A 258 4.71 18.91 26.62
N LYS A 259 3.95 18.97 27.73
CA LYS A 259 4.03 20.07 28.72
C LYS A 259 5.34 20.08 29.48
N ASP A 260 5.81 18.91 29.90
CA ASP A 260 7.08 18.74 30.62
C ASP A 260 8.25 19.14 29.69
N HIS A 261 8.17 18.85 28.40
CA HIS A 261 9.15 19.28 27.38
C HIS A 261 9.10 20.79 27.12
N THR A 262 7.92 21.42 26.99
CA THR A 262 7.84 22.88 26.82
C THR A 262 8.39 23.62 28.04
N LEU A 263 8.05 23.16 29.25
CA LEU A 263 8.58 23.72 30.50
C LEU A 263 10.09 23.52 30.61
N ALA A 264 10.63 22.37 30.19
CA ALA A 264 12.06 22.13 30.17
C ALA A 264 12.81 23.06 29.21
N LEU A 265 12.23 23.39 28.05
CA LEU A 265 12.79 24.39 27.14
C LEU A 265 12.74 25.79 27.74
N GLU A 266 11.60 26.21 28.31
CA GLU A 266 11.44 27.52 28.98
C GLU A 266 12.48 27.71 30.11
N LEU A 267 12.60 26.74 31.01
CA LEU A 267 13.59 26.77 32.09
C LEU A 267 15.03 26.76 31.58
N ASN A 268 15.31 26.06 30.48
CA ASN A 268 16.64 26.05 29.87
C ASN A 268 16.98 27.41 29.23
N THR A 269 16.01 28.08 28.61
CA THR A 269 16.19 29.45 28.09
C THR A 269 16.39 30.46 29.22
N GLU A 270 15.58 30.41 30.29
CA GLU A 270 15.71 31.30 31.45
C GLU A 270 17.09 31.14 32.13
N GLN A 271 17.54 29.90 32.35
CA GLN A 271 18.85 29.63 32.97
C GLN A 271 20.03 30.06 32.08
N ALA A 272 19.89 29.96 30.75
CA ALA A 272 20.90 30.43 29.81
C ALA A 272 20.95 31.97 29.71
N GLU A 273 19.80 32.64 29.86
CA GLU A 273 19.73 34.10 29.99
C GLU A 273 20.38 34.58 31.29
N GLU A 274 20.05 33.98 32.44
CA GLU A 274 20.67 34.33 33.73
C GLU A 274 22.19 34.09 33.78
N ALA A 275 22.70 33.18 32.96
CA ALA A 275 24.12 32.81 32.89
C ALA A 275 24.91 33.54 31.78
N ASP A 276 24.30 34.46 31.02
CA ASP A 276 24.86 35.07 29.81
C ASP A 276 25.41 34.03 28.80
N SER A 277 24.77 32.85 28.71
CA SER A 277 25.22 31.71 27.91
C SER A 277 24.34 31.43 26.68
N LEU A 278 23.60 32.43 26.21
CA LEU A 278 22.96 32.40 24.90
C LEU A 278 23.98 32.58 23.77
N HIS A 279 23.67 31.97 22.63
CA HIS A 279 24.53 31.95 21.46
C HIS A 279 23.73 32.30 20.19
N ASP A 280 24.30 33.18 19.36
CA ASP A 280 23.64 33.66 18.15
C ASP A 280 23.74 32.67 16.99
N CYS A 281 22.61 32.39 16.34
CA CYS A 281 22.58 31.66 15.07
C CYS A 281 23.08 32.54 13.93
N GLU A 282 24.15 32.15 13.23
CA GLU A 282 24.74 32.92 12.12
C GLU A 282 23.82 33.03 10.90
N CYS A 283 22.80 32.18 10.78
CA CYS A 283 21.83 32.22 9.69
C CYS A 283 20.68 33.22 9.92
N CYS A 284 20.19 33.38 11.15
CA CYS A 284 19.01 34.20 11.45
C CYS A 284 19.23 35.26 12.54
N TYR A 285 20.43 35.35 13.10
CA TYR A 285 20.84 36.29 14.16
C TYR A 285 19.89 36.30 15.36
N THR A 286 19.33 35.12 15.68
CA THR A 286 18.51 34.89 16.86
C THR A 286 19.36 34.18 17.90
N SER A 287 19.36 34.72 19.12
CA SER A 287 19.99 34.13 20.28
C SER A 287 19.22 32.88 20.71
N THR A 288 19.93 31.76 20.89
CA THR A 288 19.36 30.45 21.27
C THR A 288 20.30 29.76 22.25
N THR A 289 19.80 28.76 23.00
CA THR A 289 20.65 27.98 23.90
C THR A 289 21.53 27.01 23.10
N PHE A 290 22.61 26.53 23.73
CA PHE A 290 23.57 25.63 23.09
C PHE A 290 22.94 24.30 22.60
N GLU A 291 21.92 23.80 23.29
CA GLU A 291 21.25 22.52 23.01
C GLU A 291 20.43 22.51 21.71
N GLU A 292 20.03 23.70 21.24
CA GLU A 292 19.30 23.93 19.99
C GLU A 292 20.19 24.44 18.84
N LEU A 293 21.51 24.48 19.04
CA LEU A 293 22.49 24.83 18.01
C LEU A 293 23.15 23.60 17.38
N SER A 294 23.56 23.76 16.13
CA SER A 294 24.43 22.85 15.39
C SER A 294 25.68 23.60 14.91
N ALA A 295 26.77 22.87 14.69
CA ALA A 295 27.98 23.41 14.09
C ALA A 295 28.23 22.79 12.71
N CYS A 296 28.74 23.60 11.78
CA CYS A 296 29.25 23.12 10.50
C CYS A 296 30.61 22.42 10.66
N ASN A 297 30.88 21.40 9.84
CA ASN A 297 32.10 20.60 9.91
C ASN A 297 33.41 21.31 9.51
N ASP A 298 33.33 22.40 8.72
CA ASP A 298 34.49 23.04 8.07
C ASP A 298 34.75 24.46 8.64
N GLY A 299 33.71 25.31 8.67
CA GLY A 299 33.81 26.70 9.15
C GLY A 299 33.51 26.93 10.63
N ALA A 300 33.18 25.90 11.40
CA ALA A 300 32.67 25.99 12.78
C ALA A 300 31.41 26.87 12.98
N HIS A 301 30.73 27.24 11.88
CA HIS A 301 29.55 28.12 11.87
C HIS A 301 28.38 27.55 12.68
N PHE A 302 27.80 28.36 13.57
CA PHE A 302 26.67 27.99 14.42
C PHE A 302 25.32 28.27 13.77
N VAL A 303 24.48 27.24 13.65
CA VAL A 303 23.15 27.32 13.04
C VAL A 303 22.11 26.63 13.91
N CYS A 304 21.02 27.34 14.25
CA CYS A 304 19.95 26.82 15.10
C CYS A 304 19.10 25.75 14.40
N PHE A 305 18.53 24.85 15.21
CA PHE A 305 17.66 23.77 14.76
C PHE A 305 16.44 24.28 13.99
N GLN A 306 15.95 25.50 14.25
CA GLN A 306 14.85 26.07 13.48
C GLN A 306 15.24 26.37 12.02
N CYS A 307 16.43 26.92 11.77
CA CYS A 307 16.95 27.12 10.42
C CYS A 307 17.17 25.77 9.70
N ILE A 308 17.66 24.75 10.42
CA ILE A 308 17.81 23.38 9.89
C ILE A 308 16.45 22.78 9.50
N ARG A 309 15.44 22.85 10.38
CA ARG A 309 14.06 22.37 10.12
C ARG A 309 13.48 23.06 8.88
N HIS A 310 13.64 24.37 8.76
CA HIS A 310 13.18 25.14 7.60
C HIS A 310 13.90 24.75 6.31
N ALA A 311 15.24 24.68 6.32
CA ALA A 311 16.04 24.30 5.15
C ALA A 311 15.76 22.88 4.66
N ALA A 312 15.56 21.93 5.59
CA ALA A 312 15.17 20.55 5.30
C ALA A 312 13.77 20.48 4.67
N LYS A 313 12.77 21.17 5.24
CA LYS A 313 11.41 21.22 4.67
C LYS A 313 11.39 21.87 3.28
N GLU A 314 12.15 22.95 3.08
CA GLU A 314 12.29 23.62 1.78
C GLU A 314 13.00 22.73 0.74
N ALA A 315 13.95 21.90 1.16
CA ALA A 315 14.60 20.93 0.29
C ALA A 315 13.67 19.78 -0.12
N VAL A 316 12.87 19.26 0.81
CA VAL A 316 11.96 18.11 0.60
C VAL A 316 10.70 18.51 -0.16
N PHE A 317 10.05 19.60 0.24
CA PHE A 317 8.72 20.00 -0.26
C PHE A 317 8.74 21.23 -1.18
N GLY A 318 9.81 22.01 -1.14
CA GLY A 318 9.99 23.21 -1.96
C GLY A 318 10.98 23.01 -3.11
N GLN A 319 11.61 24.10 -3.52
CA GLN A 319 12.61 24.13 -4.59
C GLN A 319 14.05 24.19 -4.05
N GLY A 320 14.23 24.11 -2.72
CA GLY A 320 15.51 24.32 -2.05
C GLY A 320 16.54 23.19 -2.20
N TRP A 321 16.19 22.06 -2.85
CA TRP A 321 17.03 20.85 -2.88
C TRP A 321 18.48 21.12 -3.32
N ALA A 322 18.66 21.69 -4.52
CA ALA A 322 20.00 21.92 -5.08
C ALA A 322 20.82 22.98 -4.33
N ARG A 323 20.15 23.90 -3.60
CA ARG A 323 20.81 24.94 -2.79
C ARG A 323 21.20 24.42 -1.41
N ASN A 324 20.29 23.73 -0.74
CA ASN A 324 20.40 23.40 0.67
C ASN A 324 21.06 22.04 0.91
N VAL A 325 21.15 21.14 -0.07
CA VAL A 325 21.62 19.74 0.10
C VAL A 325 22.94 19.48 -0.62
N ASP A 326 23.83 18.71 0.02
CA ASP A 326 24.93 18.03 -0.67
C ASP A 326 24.62 16.54 -0.86
N SER A 327 24.46 16.12 -2.11
CA SER A 327 24.15 14.73 -2.48
C SER A 327 25.30 13.75 -2.20
N HIS A 328 26.56 14.22 -2.12
CA HIS A 328 27.72 13.37 -1.85
C HIS A 328 27.83 13.02 -0.36
N LEU A 329 27.55 13.98 0.52
CA LEU A 329 27.56 13.79 1.98
C LEU A 329 26.19 13.40 2.54
N GLY A 330 25.12 13.50 1.75
CA GLY A 330 23.76 13.12 2.15
C GLY A 330 23.17 14.01 3.24
N SER A 331 23.60 15.27 3.34
CA SER A 331 23.21 16.20 4.40
C SER A 331 23.02 17.63 3.88
N LEU A 332 22.61 18.53 4.77
CA LEU A 332 22.45 19.94 4.46
C LEU A 332 23.81 20.65 4.38
N ARG A 333 23.96 21.54 3.39
CA ARG A 333 25.07 22.49 3.31
C ARG A 333 25.03 23.48 4.47
N CYS A 334 26.15 24.15 4.73
CA CYS A 334 26.18 25.28 5.65
C CYS A 334 25.11 26.31 5.26
N LEU A 335 24.37 26.81 6.26
CA LEU A 335 23.30 27.80 6.08
C LEU A 335 23.74 29.22 6.47
N ALA A 336 24.98 29.38 6.96
CA ALA A 336 25.52 30.66 7.38
C ALA A 336 25.94 31.50 6.15
N PRO A 337 25.42 32.73 5.97
CA PRO A 337 25.79 33.63 4.88
C PRO A 337 27.15 34.28 5.19
N THR A 338 28.23 33.56 4.90
CA THR A 338 29.61 34.02 5.12
C THR A 338 30.19 34.73 3.89
N THR A 339 31.25 35.53 4.10
CA THR A 339 31.91 36.30 3.02
C THR A 339 32.76 35.46 2.09
N ASP A 340 33.23 34.30 2.58
CA ASP A 340 33.83 33.24 1.79
C ASP A 340 32.79 32.10 1.69
N ASP A 341 32.61 31.52 0.50
CA ASP A 341 31.61 30.46 0.25
C ASP A 341 31.92 29.20 1.09
N CYS A 342 31.26 29.04 2.24
CA CYS A 342 31.46 27.87 3.09
C CYS A 342 30.98 26.58 2.39
N HIS A 343 31.92 25.73 1.99
CA HIS A 343 31.66 24.43 1.37
C HIS A 343 31.32 23.32 2.38
N GLY A 344 31.39 23.62 3.67
CA GLY A 344 31.03 22.70 4.74
C GLY A 344 29.54 22.31 4.75
N CYS A 345 29.25 21.25 5.51
CA CYS A 345 27.92 20.71 5.73
C CYS A 345 27.61 20.59 7.23
N ILE A 346 26.32 20.49 7.56
CA ILE A 346 25.86 20.19 8.90
C ILE A 346 25.88 18.65 9.06
N PRO A 347 26.44 18.08 10.14
CA PRO A 347 26.43 16.63 10.37
C PRO A 347 25.01 16.03 10.36
N GLN A 348 24.83 14.89 9.68
CA GLN A 348 23.51 14.26 9.51
C GLN A 348 22.83 13.92 10.84
N GLU A 349 23.61 13.58 11.87
CA GLU A 349 23.11 13.32 13.24
C GLU A 349 22.43 14.56 13.85
N LEU A 350 23.00 15.75 13.64
CA LEU A 350 22.43 17.01 14.12
C LEU A 350 21.20 17.42 13.30
N VAL A 351 21.20 17.17 11.98
CA VAL A 351 20.01 17.35 11.14
C VAL A 351 18.86 16.44 11.59
N ASN A 352 19.16 15.17 11.87
CA ASN A 352 18.18 14.21 12.39
C ASN A 352 17.67 14.64 13.77
N ARG A 353 18.55 15.06 14.70
CA ARG A 353 18.14 15.59 16.03
C ARG A 353 17.22 16.80 15.90
N ALA A 354 17.57 17.77 15.06
CA ALA A 354 16.78 18.97 14.83
C ALA A 354 15.38 18.67 14.28
N LEU A 355 15.27 17.67 13.39
CA LEU A 355 14.00 17.21 12.81
C LEU A 355 13.17 16.37 13.80
N LEU A 356 13.79 15.42 14.52
CA LEU A 356 13.10 14.54 15.48
C LEU A 356 12.44 15.32 16.64
N GLY A 357 12.95 16.50 16.98
CA GLY A 357 12.31 17.40 17.96
C GLY A 357 10.99 18.02 17.50
N GLU A 358 10.58 17.87 16.23
CA GLU A 358 9.33 18.43 15.70
C GLU A 358 8.26 17.35 15.43
N LYS A 359 6.99 17.69 15.67
CA LYS A 359 5.83 16.85 15.33
C LYS A 359 5.83 16.52 13.83
N GLY A 360 6.02 15.25 13.49
CA GLY A 360 6.12 14.76 12.11
C GLY A 360 7.52 14.76 11.51
N GLY A 361 8.57 15.06 12.30
CA GLY A 361 9.97 15.06 11.83
C GLY A 361 10.43 13.75 11.19
N VAL A 362 9.95 12.61 11.68
CA VAL A 362 10.23 11.27 11.13
C VAL A 362 9.82 11.16 9.65
N ASP A 363 8.67 11.73 9.28
CA ASP A 363 8.21 11.75 7.88
C ASP A 363 9.04 12.69 7.00
N VAL A 364 9.58 13.77 7.57
CA VAL A 364 10.51 14.67 6.85
C VAL A 364 11.83 13.97 6.59
N ILE A 365 12.41 13.29 7.60
CA ILE A 365 13.64 12.49 7.46
C ILE A 365 13.44 11.38 6.42
N ARG A 366 12.32 10.64 6.49
CA ARG A 366 12.00 9.59 5.52
C ARG A 366 11.95 10.13 4.09
N LYS A 367 11.20 11.23 3.86
CA LYS A 367 11.10 11.85 2.52
C LYS A 367 12.41 12.50 2.04
N PHE A 368 13.23 13.01 2.95
CA PHE A 368 14.57 13.50 2.65
C PHE A 368 15.46 12.36 2.13
N ASN A 369 15.46 11.22 2.82
CA ASN A 369 16.21 10.02 2.41
C ASN A 369 15.67 9.42 1.09
N GLU A 370 14.34 9.38 0.90
CA GLU A 370 13.71 8.97 -0.36
C GLU A 370 14.18 9.85 -1.54
N ARG A 371 14.17 11.18 -1.37
CA ARG A 371 14.60 12.14 -2.40
C ARG A 371 16.11 12.12 -2.64
N LEU A 372 16.91 11.88 -1.61
CA LEU A 372 18.36 11.68 -1.72
C LEU A 372 18.69 10.43 -2.52
N ALA A 373 17.98 9.32 -2.26
CA ALA A 373 18.11 8.11 -3.03
C ALA A 373 17.71 8.34 -4.50
N GLU A 374 16.60 9.03 -4.78
CA GLU A 374 16.18 9.36 -6.13
C GLU A 374 17.21 10.21 -6.91
N ASP A 375 17.78 11.25 -6.29
CA ASP A 375 18.81 12.10 -6.90
C ASP A 375 20.09 11.31 -7.21
N ASN A 376 20.55 10.48 -6.27
CA ASN A 376 21.71 9.61 -6.48
C ASN A 376 21.45 8.54 -7.57
N LEU A 377 20.25 7.96 -7.60
CA LEU A 377 19.84 7.03 -8.65
C LEU A 377 19.78 7.70 -10.03
N LEU A 378 19.29 8.94 -10.14
CA LEU A 378 19.31 9.70 -11.41
C LEU A 378 20.75 10.01 -11.86
N LYS A 379 21.62 10.44 -10.93
CA LYS A 379 23.04 10.72 -11.19
C LYS A 379 23.84 9.49 -11.60
N SER A 380 23.45 8.30 -11.16
CA SER A 380 24.12 7.04 -11.50
C SER A 380 24.08 6.68 -13.00
N GLN A 381 23.14 7.27 -13.77
CA GLN A 381 22.85 6.94 -15.18
C GLN A 381 22.52 5.45 -15.43
N LEU A 382 22.21 4.69 -14.39
CA LEU A 382 21.80 3.29 -14.50
C LEU A 382 20.38 3.19 -15.09
N THR A 383 20.15 2.12 -15.84
CA THR A 383 18.80 1.70 -16.26
C THR A 383 18.09 1.06 -15.07
N LEU A 384 17.02 1.70 -14.60
CA LEU A 384 16.29 1.29 -13.39
C LEU A 384 14.85 0.93 -13.72
N VAL A 385 14.32 -0.14 -13.13
CA VAL A 385 12.88 -0.40 -13.07
C VAL A 385 12.34 0.14 -11.75
N ARG A 386 11.30 0.97 -11.82
CA ARG A 386 10.70 1.65 -10.66
C ARG A 386 9.34 1.06 -10.32
N CYS A 387 9.05 0.94 -9.03
CA CYS A 387 7.71 0.64 -8.55
C CYS A 387 6.78 1.85 -8.80
N PRO A 388 5.57 1.67 -9.36
CA PRO A 388 4.63 2.77 -9.56
C PRO A 388 3.88 3.18 -8.27
N PHE A 389 4.13 2.51 -7.14
CA PHE A 389 3.40 2.69 -5.89
C PHE A 389 4.24 3.21 -4.72
N CYS A 390 5.57 3.24 -4.86
CA CYS A 390 6.51 3.74 -3.85
C CYS A 390 7.87 4.07 -4.49
N SER A 391 8.78 4.68 -3.73
CA SER A 391 10.14 5.05 -4.15
C SER A 391 11.09 3.88 -4.45
N TYR A 392 10.64 2.62 -4.33
CA TYR A 392 11.47 1.45 -4.62
C TYR A 392 11.86 1.40 -6.10
N ALA A 393 13.16 1.24 -6.35
CA ALA A 393 13.73 1.02 -7.67
C ALA A 393 14.78 -0.10 -7.60
N GLU A 394 14.80 -0.96 -8.62
CA GLU A 394 15.82 -1.99 -8.82
C GLU A 394 16.58 -1.73 -10.13
N ILE A 395 17.80 -2.25 -10.25
CA ILE A 395 18.58 -2.13 -11.47
C ILE A 395 18.04 -3.11 -12.51
N ASP A 396 17.87 -2.66 -13.75
CA ASP A 396 17.52 -3.55 -14.85
C ASP A 396 18.74 -4.38 -15.29
N GLU A 397 18.83 -5.60 -14.77
CA GLU A 397 19.88 -6.58 -15.11
C GLU A 397 20.06 -6.84 -16.62
N ILE A 398 19.04 -6.56 -17.45
CA ILE A 398 19.10 -6.76 -18.90
C ILE A 398 20.07 -5.78 -19.58
N TYR A 399 20.31 -4.61 -18.97
CA TYR A 399 21.06 -3.50 -19.57
C TYR A 399 22.39 -3.20 -18.86
N LEU A 400 22.75 -3.95 -17.81
CA LEU A 400 24.04 -3.80 -17.12
C LEU A 400 25.24 -4.01 -18.08
N PRO A 401 26.34 -3.25 -17.89
CA PRO A 401 27.60 -3.44 -18.60
C PRO A 401 28.13 -4.88 -18.49
N GLU A 402 28.86 -5.32 -19.52
CA GLU A 402 29.28 -6.72 -19.70
C GLU A 402 30.08 -7.29 -18.51
N ALA A 403 30.82 -6.45 -17.79
CA ALA A 403 31.65 -6.83 -16.65
C ALA A 403 30.86 -7.14 -15.35
N GLN A 404 29.57 -6.82 -15.28
CA GLN A 404 28.75 -6.92 -14.06
C GLN A 404 27.53 -7.85 -14.20
N ARG A 405 27.37 -8.56 -15.32
CA ARG A 405 26.30 -9.54 -15.48
C ARG A 405 26.68 -10.86 -14.82
N ALA A 406 25.85 -11.33 -13.88
CA ALA A 406 25.93 -12.70 -13.39
C ALA A 406 25.47 -13.68 -14.47
N TRP A 407 26.36 -14.59 -14.88
CA TRP A 407 26.02 -15.69 -15.78
C TRP A 407 25.56 -16.89 -14.95
N ASN A 408 24.24 -17.00 -14.77
CA ASN A 408 23.65 -18.19 -14.16
C ASN A 408 23.58 -19.28 -15.25
N PHE A 409 24.47 -20.26 -15.16
CA PHE A 409 24.45 -21.43 -16.02
C PHE A 409 23.49 -22.46 -15.46
N ARG A 410 22.59 -22.96 -16.31
CA ARG A 410 21.48 -23.81 -15.91
C ARG A 410 22.00 -25.15 -15.39
N GLN A 411 21.98 -25.36 -14.08
CA GLN A 411 22.53 -26.56 -13.46
C GLN A 411 21.56 -27.75 -13.67
N HIS A 412 21.66 -28.40 -14.84
CA HIS A 412 20.90 -29.61 -15.16
C HIS A 412 21.30 -30.77 -14.23
N SER A 413 20.63 -30.88 -13.08
CA SER A 413 20.81 -31.97 -12.09
C SER A 413 20.65 -33.37 -12.68
N ASN A 414 19.86 -33.49 -13.76
CA ASN A 414 19.61 -34.76 -14.47
C ASN A 414 20.68 -35.14 -15.51
N LEU A 415 21.73 -34.34 -15.70
CA LEU A 415 22.80 -34.63 -16.68
C LEU A 415 23.65 -35.86 -16.30
N SER A 416 23.57 -36.32 -15.05
CA SER A 416 24.21 -37.56 -14.58
C SER A 416 23.83 -38.76 -15.45
N LEU A 417 22.54 -39.05 -15.64
CA LEU A 417 22.09 -40.28 -16.31
C LEU A 417 22.19 -40.21 -17.84
N PHE A 418 21.93 -39.04 -18.46
CA PHE A 418 22.09 -38.87 -19.90
C PHE A 418 23.56 -38.71 -20.33
N GLY A 419 24.44 -38.18 -19.47
CA GLY A 419 25.87 -38.04 -19.74
C GLY A 419 26.55 -39.39 -19.94
N PHE A 420 26.30 -40.37 -19.07
CA PHE A 420 26.89 -41.71 -19.20
C PHE A 420 26.42 -42.47 -20.45
N ALA A 421 25.16 -42.27 -20.88
CA ALA A 421 24.63 -42.89 -22.09
C ALA A 421 25.26 -42.32 -23.40
N LEU A 422 25.62 -41.04 -23.42
CA LEU A 422 26.25 -40.38 -24.57
C LEU A 422 27.78 -40.55 -24.60
N LEU A 423 28.44 -40.78 -23.47
CA LEU A 423 29.89 -41.01 -23.40
C LEU A 423 30.35 -42.29 -24.11
N PHE A 424 29.56 -43.36 -24.07
CA PHE A 424 29.92 -44.66 -24.65
C PHE A 424 30.18 -44.61 -26.17
N PRO A 425 29.32 -44.01 -27.02
CA PRO A 425 29.64 -43.79 -28.44
C PRO A 425 30.69 -42.69 -28.67
N PHE A 426 30.79 -41.69 -27.79
CA PHE A 426 31.77 -40.59 -27.96
C PHE A 426 33.21 -41.08 -27.88
N ILE A 427 33.54 -41.98 -26.95
CA ILE A 427 34.91 -42.51 -26.75
C ILE A 427 35.44 -43.20 -28.03
N GLY A 428 34.58 -43.91 -28.77
CA GLY A 428 34.94 -44.53 -30.05
C GLY A 428 35.15 -43.54 -31.21
N MET A 429 34.55 -42.35 -31.13
CA MET A 429 34.64 -41.31 -32.16
C MET A 429 35.76 -40.28 -31.91
N VAL A 430 36.38 -40.28 -30.71
CA VAL A 430 37.51 -39.40 -30.35
C VAL A 430 38.60 -39.32 -31.45
N PRO A 431 39.16 -40.42 -31.99
CA PRO A 431 40.21 -40.33 -33.01
C PRO A 431 39.77 -39.65 -34.32
N PHE A 432 38.47 -39.68 -34.65
CA PHE A 432 37.92 -38.97 -35.81
C PHE A 432 37.58 -37.51 -35.51
N LEU A 433 37.35 -37.16 -34.24
CA LEU A 433 37.12 -35.79 -33.80
C LEU A 433 38.41 -35.00 -33.54
N ILE A 434 39.52 -35.66 -33.19
CA ILE A 434 40.81 -34.98 -32.96
C ILE A 434 41.25 -34.09 -34.14
N PRO A 435 41.21 -34.52 -35.42
CA PRO A 435 41.55 -33.65 -36.55
C PRO A 435 40.62 -32.44 -36.68
N LEU A 436 39.32 -32.63 -36.43
CA LEU A 436 38.32 -31.56 -36.46
C LEU A 436 38.54 -30.55 -35.33
N ILE A 437 38.89 -31.04 -34.13
CA ILE A 437 39.20 -30.24 -32.95
C ILE A 437 40.49 -29.45 -33.19
N LEU A 438 41.55 -30.08 -33.69
CA LEU A 438 42.80 -29.39 -34.05
C LEU A 438 42.58 -28.33 -35.15
N PHE A 439 41.74 -28.62 -36.15
CA PHE A 439 41.34 -27.65 -37.17
C PHE A 439 40.52 -26.49 -36.57
N ALA A 440 39.58 -26.77 -35.67
CA ALA A 440 38.81 -25.74 -34.96
C ALA A 440 39.70 -24.87 -34.05
N PHE A 441 40.67 -25.46 -33.34
CA PHE A 441 41.70 -24.72 -32.59
C PHE A 441 42.57 -23.87 -33.50
N PHE A 442 42.98 -24.37 -34.67
CA PHE A 442 43.76 -23.61 -35.65
C PHE A 442 42.97 -22.42 -36.24
N VAL A 443 41.70 -22.64 -36.59
CA VAL A 443 40.78 -21.57 -37.03
C VAL A 443 40.54 -20.55 -35.90
N SER A 444 40.41 -21.01 -34.65
CA SER A 444 40.21 -20.13 -33.48
C SER A 444 41.47 -19.32 -33.17
N PHE A 445 42.65 -19.92 -33.29
CA PHE A 445 43.96 -19.26 -33.16
C PHE A 445 44.12 -18.16 -34.23
N LEU A 446 43.82 -18.47 -35.51
CA LEU A 446 43.80 -17.49 -36.60
C LEU A 446 42.72 -16.40 -36.41
N ALA A 447 41.60 -16.72 -35.76
CA ALA A 447 40.55 -15.77 -35.41
C ALA A 447 40.96 -14.84 -34.24
N SER A 448 41.71 -15.32 -33.25
CA SER A 448 42.24 -14.48 -32.16
C SER A 448 43.27 -13.45 -32.66
N PHE A 449 44.06 -13.77 -33.70
CA PHE A 449 44.89 -12.75 -34.38
C PHE A 449 44.06 -11.66 -35.08
N ASN A 450 42.79 -11.93 -35.38
CA ASN A 450 41.83 -10.99 -35.95
C ASN A 450 40.66 -10.76 -34.98
N GLY A 451 40.92 -10.12 -33.83
CA GLY A 451 39.94 -9.85 -32.76
C GLY A 451 38.63 -9.16 -33.16
N LYS A 452 38.45 -8.78 -34.43
CA LYS A 452 37.15 -8.50 -35.05
C LYS A 452 36.19 -9.69 -34.98
N VAL A 453 36.66 -10.93 -35.16
CA VAL A 453 35.83 -12.15 -35.16
C VAL A 453 35.38 -12.49 -33.75
N GLU A 454 36.29 -12.46 -32.78
CA GLU A 454 35.98 -12.64 -31.35
C GLU A 454 34.96 -11.60 -30.87
N ASN A 455 35.21 -10.31 -31.15
CA ASN A 455 34.25 -9.25 -30.81
C ASN A 455 32.93 -9.33 -31.58
N PHE A 456 32.89 -9.96 -32.77
CA PHE A 456 31.64 -10.22 -33.50
C PHE A 456 30.84 -11.34 -32.85
N ALA A 457 31.48 -12.49 -32.56
CA ALA A 457 30.85 -13.60 -31.85
C ALA A 457 30.35 -13.16 -30.46
N ARG A 458 31.17 -12.45 -29.68
CA ARG A 458 30.79 -11.91 -28.36
C ARG A 458 29.54 -11.03 -28.44
N ARG A 459 29.49 -10.10 -29.41
CA ARG A 459 28.31 -9.24 -29.63
C ARG A 459 27.05 -10.02 -29.97
N HIS A 460 27.13 -11.05 -30.82
CA HIS A 460 25.96 -11.86 -31.19
C HIS A 460 25.48 -12.77 -30.04
N VAL A 461 26.39 -13.37 -29.27
CA VAL A 461 26.05 -14.15 -28.06
C VAL A 461 25.42 -13.24 -26.99
N ILE A 462 25.94 -12.03 -26.79
CA ILE A 462 25.36 -11.06 -25.86
C ILE A 462 23.97 -10.59 -26.33
N ALA A 463 23.81 -10.26 -27.62
CA ALA A 463 22.50 -9.92 -28.16
C ALA A 463 21.48 -11.05 -28.00
N SER A 464 21.91 -12.31 -28.19
CA SER A 464 21.12 -13.52 -27.96
C SER A 464 20.68 -13.67 -26.51
N TYR A 465 21.62 -13.62 -25.57
CA TYR A 465 21.34 -13.60 -24.12
C TYR A 465 20.35 -12.50 -23.73
N THR A 466 20.55 -11.28 -24.23
CA THR A 466 19.65 -10.14 -23.98
C THR A 466 18.24 -10.38 -24.55
N ARG A 467 18.10 -11.00 -25.74
CA ARG A 467 16.80 -11.39 -26.30
C ARG A 467 16.11 -12.47 -25.45
N LEU A 468 16.83 -13.49 -25.02
CA LEU A 468 16.31 -14.58 -24.19
C LEU A 468 15.83 -14.07 -22.82
N ARG A 469 16.66 -13.31 -22.09
CA ARG A 469 16.23 -12.73 -20.81
C ARG A 469 15.04 -11.79 -20.94
N ARG A 470 14.96 -10.98 -22.01
CA ARG A 470 13.76 -10.16 -22.31
C ARG A 470 12.50 -11.01 -22.53
N ARG A 471 12.64 -12.21 -23.11
CA ARG A 471 11.55 -13.17 -23.32
C ARG A 471 11.15 -13.89 -22.03
N GLN A 472 12.10 -14.23 -21.17
CA GLN A 472 11.89 -14.99 -19.93
C GLN A 472 11.41 -14.14 -18.75
N ARG A 473 11.93 -12.91 -18.56
CA ARG A 473 11.57 -12.01 -17.43
C ARG A 473 10.07 -11.70 -17.37
N GLY A 474 9.38 -11.78 -18.50
CA GLY A 474 7.97 -11.41 -18.60
C GLY A 474 7.74 -9.92 -18.34
N LEU A 475 6.48 -9.55 -18.11
CA LEU A 475 6.07 -8.17 -17.84
C LEU A 475 5.73 -7.91 -16.36
N ARG A 476 5.77 -8.95 -15.52
CA ARG A 476 5.42 -8.88 -14.10
C ARG A 476 6.61 -8.42 -13.27
N PHE A 477 6.45 -7.31 -12.58
CA PHE A 477 7.36 -6.78 -11.57
C PHE A 477 6.80 -7.09 -10.17
N GLN A 478 7.67 -7.36 -9.21
CA GLN A 478 7.34 -7.46 -7.79
C GLN A 478 8.21 -6.47 -7.02
N CYS A 479 7.58 -5.54 -6.33
CA CYS A 479 8.29 -4.63 -5.43
C CYS A 479 8.90 -5.42 -4.25
N GLN A 480 10.19 -5.23 -3.94
CA GLN A 480 10.85 -5.87 -2.79
C GLN A 480 10.84 -5.01 -1.52
N ASN A 481 10.27 -3.80 -1.56
CA ASN A 481 10.03 -3.02 -0.34
C ASN A 481 8.95 -3.72 0.51
N GLU A 482 9.30 -4.13 1.72
CA GLU A 482 8.47 -4.83 2.70
C GLU A 482 7.13 -4.14 2.96
N ALA A 483 7.10 -2.81 2.99
CA ALA A 483 5.87 -2.03 3.19
C ALA A 483 4.94 -1.98 1.96
N CYS A 484 5.43 -2.39 0.79
CA CYS A 484 4.70 -2.32 -0.47
C CYS A 484 4.34 -3.72 -0.98
N LEU A 485 5.34 -4.54 -1.32
CA LEU A 485 5.20 -5.89 -1.92
C LEU A 485 4.23 -6.03 -3.11
N ARG A 486 3.83 -4.91 -3.73
CA ARG A 486 2.83 -4.90 -4.81
C ARG A 486 3.43 -5.37 -6.13
N TYR A 487 2.59 -6.07 -6.89
CA TYR A 487 2.90 -6.47 -8.26
C TYR A 487 2.46 -5.39 -9.26
N SER A 488 3.31 -5.09 -10.23
CA SER A 488 3.00 -4.15 -11.33
C SER A 488 3.46 -4.67 -12.68
N CYS A 489 3.06 -3.99 -13.75
CA CYS A 489 3.52 -4.28 -15.10
C CYS A 489 4.68 -3.35 -15.49
N ILE A 490 5.81 -3.92 -15.92
CA ILE A 490 7.01 -3.15 -16.31
C ILE A 490 6.71 -2.20 -17.49
N SER A 491 5.90 -2.62 -18.46
CA SER A 491 5.67 -1.84 -19.69
C SER A 491 4.58 -0.77 -19.58
N CYS A 492 3.61 -0.91 -18.66
CA CYS A 492 2.50 0.04 -18.54
C CYS A 492 2.32 0.64 -17.13
N SER A 493 3.22 0.32 -16.19
CA SER A 493 3.28 0.81 -14.81
C SER A 493 1.96 0.73 -14.01
N LYS A 494 1.03 -0.13 -14.43
CA LYS A 494 -0.23 -0.44 -13.71
C LYS A 494 -0.07 -1.64 -12.78
N ALA A 495 -1.00 -1.79 -11.84
CA ALA A 495 -1.12 -2.98 -10.99
C ALA A 495 -1.22 -4.25 -11.85
N TRP A 496 -0.55 -5.32 -11.42
CA TRP A 496 -0.62 -6.62 -12.08
C TRP A 496 -1.90 -7.36 -11.69
N SER A 497 -2.48 -8.07 -12.65
CA SER A 497 -3.60 -9.01 -12.48
C SER A 497 -3.20 -10.34 -13.10
N ASP A 498 -3.71 -11.47 -12.61
CA ASP A 498 -3.29 -12.79 -13.14
C ASP A 498 -3.55 -12.97 -14.64
N ILE A 499 -4.57 -12.27 -15.17
CA ILE A 499 -4.73 -11.99 -16.59
C ILE A 499 -4.48 -10.48 -16.80
N HIS A 500 -3.24 -10.10 -17.12
CA HIS A 500 -2.87 -8.69 -17.33
C HIS A 500 -2.76 -8.34 -18.82
N ILE A 501 -3.64 -7.46 -19.30
CA ILE A 501 -3.57 -6.89 -20.66
C ILE A 501 -3.04 -5.46 -20.56
N CYS A 502 -1.79 -5.25 -20.98
CA CYS A 502 -1.18 -3.92 -20.91
C CYS A 502 -2.00 -2.92 -21.73
N HIS A 503 -2.28 -1.75 -21.14
CA HIS A 503 -3.09 -0.67 -21.74
C HIS A 503 -4.57 -1.02 -22.03
N GLU A 504 -5.17 -1.96 -21.30
CA GLU A 504 -6.60 -2.31 -21.43
C GLU A 504 -7.55 -1.09 -21.44
N SER A 505 -7.39 -0.14 -20.51
CA SER A 505 -8.27 1.03 -20.41
C SER A 505 -8.27 1.93 -21.65
N SER A 506 -7.11 2.13 -22.28
CA SER A 506 -6.99 2.94 -23.50
C SER A 506 -7.34 2.14 -24.76
N LEU A 507 -7.10 0.81 -24.77
CA LEU A 507 -7.64 -0.08 -25.81
C LEU A 507 -9.18 -0.08 -25.81
N LEU A 508 -9.80 -0.11 -24.63
CA LEU A 508 -11.25 0.00 -24.48
C LEU A 508 -11.74 1.38 -24.95
N ALA A 509 -11.09 2.46 -24.53
CA ALA A 509 -11.44 3.83 -24.94
C ALA A 509 -11.36 4.02 -26.46
N LEU A 510 -10.25 3.60 -27.09
CA LEU A 510 -10.09 3.60 -28.55
C LEU A 510 -11.18 2.78 -29.24
N ARG A 511 -11.44 1.55 -28.77
CA ARG A 511 -12.50 0.69 -29.34
C ARG A 511 -13.86 1.36 -29.25
N THR A 512 -14.27 1.84 -28.08
CA THR A 512 -15.57 2.50 -27.88
C THR A 512 -15.69 3.77 -28.71
N GLN A 513 -14.62 4.57 -28.83
CA GLN A 513 -14.61 5.78 -29.67
C GLN A 513 -14.80 5.44 -31.15
N VAL A 514 -14.11 4.41 -31.66
CA VAL A 514 -14.23 3.94 -33.04
C VAL A 514 -15.61 3.34 -33.31
N GLU A 515 -16.12 2.47 -32.44
CA GLU A 515 -17.46 1.87 -32.56
C GLU A 515 -18.58 2.92 -32.52
N LEU A 516 -18.42 3.96 -31.70
CA LEU A 516 -19.32 5.11 -31.64
C LEU A 516 -19.25 5.95 -32.92
N ALA A 517 -18.06 6.23 -33.45
CA ALA A 517 -17.89 6.96 -34.70
C ALA A 517 -18.49 6.19 -35.90
N MET A 518 -18.19 4.89 -36.03
CA MET A 518 -18.78 4.00 -37.04
C MET A 518 -20.32 3.98 -36.91
N SER A 519 -20.85 3.91 -35.68
CA SER A 519 -22.29 4.00 -35.42
C SER A 519 -22.91 5.32 -35.88
N LEU A 520 -22.28 6.47 -35.57
CA LEU A 520 -22.79 7.80 -35.90
C LEU A 520 -22.60 8.19 -37.39
N ALA A 521 -21.73 7.48 -38.11
CA ALA A 521 -21.57 7.64 -39.54
C ALA A 521 -22.81 7.13 -40.30
N ILE A 522 -23.30 5.93 -39.97
CA ILE A 522 -24.53 5.36 -40.54
C ILE A 522 -25.78 6.02 -39.94
N LYS A 523 -25.91 6.02 -38.60
CA LYS A 523 -27.13 6.48 -37.90
C LYS A 523 -27.34 7.97 -38.14
N ARG A 524 -28.54 8.34 -38.59
CA ARG A 524 -28.99 9.74 -38.67
C ARG A 524 -29.91 10.01 -37.48
N THR A 525 -29.71 11.15 -36.81
CA THR A 525 -30.43 11.54 -35.58
C THR A 525 -31.29 12.76 -35.86
N CYS A 526 -32.56 12.74 -35.43
CA CYS A 526 -33.44 13.89 -35.56
C CYS A 526 -33.07 14.98 -34.54
N PRO A 527 -32.70 16.22 -34.96
CA PRO A 527 -32.34 17.28 -34.02
C PRO A 527 -33.52 17.80 -33.17
N ARG A 528 -34.78 17.46 -33.53
CA ARG A 528 -35.98 17.87 -32.79
C ARG A 528 -36.34 16.91 -31.65
N CYS A 529 -36.13 15.60 -31.82
CA CYS A 529 -36.59 14.57 -30.88
C CYS A 529 -35.55 13.48 -30.57
N ASN A 530 -34.33 13.62 -31.07
CA ASN A 530 -33.18 12.73 -30.88
C ASN A 530 -33.37 11.25 -31.27
N THR A 531 -34.49 10.90 -31.93
CA THR A 531 -34.70 9.57 -32.50
C THR A 531 -33.65 9.29 -33.57
N SER A 532 -32.95 8.17 -33.44
CA SER A 532 -31.96 7.69 -34.41
C SER A 532 -32.55 6.66 -35.36
N PHE A 533 -32.13 6.69 -36.62
CA PHE A 533 -32.63 5.80 -37.67
C PHE A 533 -31.56 5.51 -38.72
N VAL A 534 -31.69 4.34 -39.34
CA VAL A 534 -30.80 3.82 -40.39
C VAL A 534 -31.68 3.47 -41.59
N LYS A 535 -31.19 3.74 -42.80
CA LYS A 535 -31.93 3.49 -44.04
C LYS A 535 -31.29 2.31 -44.78
N SER A 536 -32.07 1.25 -45.01
CA SER A 536 -31.63 0.08 -45.80
C SER A 536 -31.89 0.22 -47.31
N SER A 537 -32.92 0.97 -47.72
CA SER A 537 -33.25 1.23 -49.13
C SER A 537 -34.22 2.42 -49.29
N GLY A 538 -34.51 2.85 -50.53
CA GLY A 538 -35.58 3.80 -50.85
C GLY A 538 -35.15 5.26 -51.05
N CYS A 539 -36.02 6.21 -50.67
CA CYS A 539 -35.86 7.65 -50.89
C CYS A 539 -34.92 8.32 -49.85
N ASN A 540 -34.13 9.33 -50.23
CA ASN A 540 -33.24 10.09 -49.32
C ASN A 540 -33.94 11.25 -48.59
N LYS A 541 -35.21 11.55 -48.92
CA LYS A 541 -36.09 12.39 -48.10
C LYS A 541 -36.60 11.58 -46.91
N LEU A 542 -36.27 12.01 -45.70
CA LEU A 542 -36.67 11.35 -44.46
C LEU A 542 -37.65 12.23 -43.70
N THR A 543 -38.74 11.65 -43.21
CA THR A 543 -39.70 12.30 -42.32
C THR A 543 -39.67 11.56 -40.98
N CYS A 544 -39.29 12.25 -39.91
CA CYS A 544 -39.31 11.71 -38.56
C CYS A 544 -40.75 11.68 -38.02
N VAL A 545 -41.01 10.82 -37.02
CA VAL A 545 -42.33 10.69 -36.36
C VAL A 545 -42.81 12.01 -35.74
N CYS A 546 -41.89 12.91 -35.35
CA CYS A 546 -42.20 14.26 -34.87
C CYS A 546 -42.48 15.31 -35.99
N GLY A 547 -42.65 14.86 -37.23
CA GLY A 547 -42.93 15.70 -38.41
C GLY A 547 -41.71 16.43 -39.01
N TYR A 548 -40.53 16.32 -38.40
CA TYR A 548 -39.30 16.93 -38.92
C TYR A 548 -38.81 16.23 -40.20
N GLN A 549 -38.44 16.99 -41.24
CA GLN A 549 -37.99 16.45 -42.53
C GLN A 549 -36.52 16.77 -42.78
N MET A 550 -35.70 15.78 -43.12
CA MET A 550 -34.27 15.95 -43.41
C MET A 550 -33.82 15.16 -44.64
N CYS A 551 -32.68 15.54 -45.21
CA CYS A 551 -31.98 14.74 -46.23
C CYS A 551 -31.00 13.74 -45.59
N TYR A 552 -31.05 12.46 -46.01
CA TYR A 552 -30.14 11.40 -45.51
C TYR A 552 -28.68 11.76 -45.73
N VAL A 553 -28.35 12.24 -46.93
CA VAL A 553 -26.98 12.51 -47.38
C VAL A 553 -26.37 13.68 -46.58
N CYS A 554 -26.92 14.88 -46.72
CA CYS A 554 -26.32 16.11 -46.20
C CYS A 554 -26.76 16.49 -44.77
N ARG A 555 -27.67 15.73 -44.14
CA ARG A 555 -28.22 15.94 -42.79
C ARG A 555 -28.96 17.28 -42.56
N LYS A 556 -29.18 18.09 -43.61
CA LYS A 556 -29.90 19.39 -43.53
C LYS A 556 -31.42 19.21 -43.38
N ASP A 557 -32.04 20.19 -42.74
CA ASP A 557 -33.51 20.39 -42.73
C ASP A 557 -34.01 20.67 -44.15
N ILE A 558 -35.10 20.00 -44.55
CA ILE A 558 -35.79 20.21 -45.83
C ILE A 558 -37.31 20.41 -45.63
N GLY A 559 -37.77 20.58 -44.39
CA GLY A 559 -39.19 20.77 -44.06
C GLY A 559 -39.74 22.13 -44.44
N ASN A 560 -38.89 23.17 -44.47
CA ASN A 560 -39.28 24.56 -44.73
C ASN A 560 -39.47 24.89 -46.22
N GLY A 561 -40.25 24.07 -46.94
CA GLY A 561 -40.65 24.33 -48.33
C GLY A 561 -39.68 23.86 -49.43
N GLU A 562 -38.47 23.42 -49.09
CA GLU A 562 -37.57 22.76 -50.05
C GLU A 562 -38.09 21.37 -50.45
N GLY A 563 -38.33 20.50 -49.46
CA GLY A 563 -38.90 19.17 -49.65
C GLY A 563 -38.16 18.33 -50.70
N TYR A 564 -38.80 18.12 -51.86
CA TYR A 564 -38.19 17.38 -52.98
C TYR A 564 -37.27 18.25 -53.86
N ARG A 565 -37.42 19.59 -53.86
CA ARG A 565 -36.60 20.52 -54.66
C ARG A 565 -35.14 20.60 -54.21
N HIS A 566 -34.86 20.11 -53.01
CA HIS A 566 -33.50 19.90 -52.47
C HIS A 566 -32.68 18.90 -53.30
N PHE A 567 -33.37 18.00 -54.02
CA PHE A 567 -32.74 16.93 -54.78
C PHE A 567 -32.56 17.30 -56.25
N CYS A 568 -31.61 16.65 -56.91
CA CYS A 568 -31.30 16.84 -58.32
C CYS A 568 -32.40 16.22 -59.20
N GLU A 569 -32.90 16.99 -60.16
CA GLU A 569 -33.93 16.57 -61.14
C GLU A 569 -33.35 16.23 -62.52
N HIS A 570 -32.05 16.47 -62.76
CA HIS A 570 -31.39 16.14 -64.02
C HIS A 570 -31.35 14.62 -64.28
N PHE A 571 -31.85 14.21 -65.45
CA PHE A 571 -31.85 12.82 -65.91
C PHE A 571 -30.41 12.34 -66.19
N ARG A 572 -30.06 11.13 -65.74
CA ARG A 572 -28.71 10.55 -65.91
C ARG A 572 -28.79 9.24 -66.68
N PRO A 573 -28.13 9.11 -67.85
CA PRO A 573 -28.11 7.86 -68.62
C PRO A 573 -27.46 6.69 -67.86
N ASN A 574 -26.40 6.98 -67.09
CA ASN A 574 -25.68 5.98 -66.30
C ASN A 574 -25.91 6.24 -64.81
N GLY A 575 -26.64 5.35 -64.14
CA GLY A 575 -26.84 5.41 -62.69
C GLY A 575 -25.52 5.21 -61.91
N GLY A 576 -25.27 6.06 -60.91
CA GLY A 576 -24.16 5.90 -59.95
C GLY A 576 -23.16 7.06 -59.87
N LYS A 577 -23.05 7.91 -60.90
CA LYS A 577 -22.26 9.16 -60.83
C LYS A 577 -23.10 10.32 -60.29
N GLY A 578 -22.45 11.25 -59.58
CA GLY A 578 -23.06 12.51 -59.14
C GLY A 578 -23.43 13.41 -60.32
N CYS A 579 -24.22 14.46 -60.08
CA CYS A 579 -24.52 15.44 -61.12
C CYS A 579 -23.26 16.25 -61.46
N ALA A 580 -23.02 16.50 -62.75
CA ALA A 580 -22.01 17.46 -63.20
C ALA A 580 -22.58 18.89 -63.36
N GLU A 581 -23.91 19.03 -63.36
CA GLU A 581 -24.65 20.26 -63.69
C GLU A 581 -25.18 21.01 -62.46
N CYS A 582 -25.21 20.38 -61.28
CA CYS A 582 -25.61 21.03 -60.03
C CYS A 582 -25.10 20.34 -58.76
N GLU A 583 -25.08 21.08 -57.66
CA GLU A 583 -24.64 20.61 -56.33
C GLU A 583 -25.77 19.98 -55.48
N LYS A 584 -26.95 19.71 -56.08
CA LYS A 584 -28.11 19.15 -55.36
C LYS A 584 -27.92 17.67 -55.02
N CYS A 585 -28.51 17.22 -53.91
CA CYS A 585 -28.39 15.83 -53.45
C CYS A 585 -29.15 14.84 -54.35
N ASP A 586 -28.71 13.58 -54.37
CA ASP A 586 -29.36 12.50 -55.13
C ASP A 586 -30.56 11.91 -54.36
N LEU A 587 -31.73 11.78 -54.99
CA LEU A 587 -32.96 11.31 -54.30
C LEU A 587 -32.97 9.80 -54.01
N TYR A 588 -32.46 8.99 -54.94
CA TYR A 588 -32.53 7.52 -54.90
C TYR A 588 -31.17 6.81 -54.79
N ARG A 589 -30.10 7.56 -54.49
CA ARG A 589 -28.77 6.98 -54.31
C ARG A 589 -28.62 6.40 -52.90
N CYS A 590 -28.24 5.13 -52.81
CA CYS A 590 -27.62 4.58 -51.62
C CYS A 590 -26.13 4.93 -51.64
N GLU A 591 -25.59 5.40 -50.51
CA GLU A 591 -24.15 5.43 -50.31
C GLU A 591 -23.66 4.01 -49.99
N ASN A 592 -22.40 3.72 -50.29
CA ASN A 592 -21.81 2.45 -49.86
C ASN A 592 -21.49 2.57 -48.37
N ASP A 593 -22.40 2.12 -47.50
CA ASP A 593 -22.25 2.24 -46.05
C ASP A 593 -20.90 1.67 -45.55
N GLU A 594 -20.39 0.60 -46.17
CA GLU A 594 -19.07 0.03 -45.88
C GLU A 594 -17.92 1.04 -46.07
N VAL A 595 -17.97 1.87 -47.12
CA VAL A 595 -16.96 2.91 -47.42
C VAL A 595 -17.08 4.08 -46.44
N VAL A 596 -18.31 4.42 -46.04
CA VAL A 596 -18.57 5.48 -45.06
C VAL A 596 -18.10 5.04 -43.65
N VAL A 597 -18.34 3.78 -43.29
CA VAL A 597 -17.90 3.17 -42.01
C VAL A 597 -16.39 3.02 -41.93
N THR A 598 -15.74 2.52 -42.99
CA THR A 598 -14.27 2.39 -43.02
C THR A 598 -13.57 3.74 -42.92
N LYS A 599 -14.04 4.75 -43.67
CA LYS A 599 -13.54 6.11 -43.53
C LYS A 599 -13.78 6.69 -42.13
N ALA A 600 -14.96 6.47 -41.54
CA ALA A 600 -15.26 6.91 -40.18
C ALA A 600 -14.39 6.21 -39.11
N LYS A 601 -14.01 4.95 -39.32
CA LYS A 601 -13.02 4.22 -38.49
C LYS A 601 -11.65 4.90 -38.59
N GLU A 602 -11.14 5.10 -39.82
CA GLU A 602 -9.82 5.71 -40.05
C GLU A 602 -9.73 7.15 -39.51
N ASP A 603 -10.77 7.96 -39.74
CA ASP A 603 -10.84 9.33 -39.25
C ASP A 603 -10.92 9.37 -37.70
N ALA A 604 -11.65 8.44 -37.06
CA ALA A 604 -11.74 8.35 -35.60
C ALA A 604 -10.45 7.84 -34.96
N GLU A 605 -9.78 6.84 -35.55
CA GLU A 605 -8.46 6.38 -35.12
C GLU A 605 -7.45 7.53 -35.16
N ARG A 606 -7.37 8.26 -36.28
CA ARG A 606 -6.46 9.40 -36.44
C ARG A 606 -6.70 10.48 -35.38
N LEU A 607 -7.96 10.91 -35.21
CA LEU A 607 -8.32 11.93 -34.21
C LEU A 607 -8.05 11.49 -32.76
N TRP A 608 -8.21 10.20 -32.47
CA TRP A 608 -7.87 9.66 -31.15
C TRP A 608 -6.36 9.69 -30.91
N PHE A 609 -5.55 9.25 -31.88
CA PHE A 609 -4.09 9.32 -31.78
C PHE A 609 -3.53 10.75 -31.76
N GLU A 610 -4.14 11.71 -32.47
CA GLU A 610 -3.76 13.12 -32.39
C GLU A 610 -4.04 13.72 -30.99
N LYS A 611 -5.13 13.29 -30.35
CA LYS A 611 -5.53 13.76 -29.01
C LYS A 611 -4.75 13.10 -27.87
N GLU A 612 -4.45 11.82 -27.98
CA GLU A 612 -3.92 10.99 -26.88
C GLU A 612 -2.45 10.57 -27.09
N GLY A 613 -1.93 10.67 -28.32
CA GLY A 613 -0.62 10.16 -28.75
C GLY A 613 0.43 11.21 -29.10
N ALA A 614 0.30 12.46 -28.65
CA ALA A 614 1.20 13.57 -28.98
C ALA A 614 2.65 13.45 -28.40
N GLY A 615 3.08 12.27 -27.96
CA GLY A 615 4.42 12.06 -27.37
C GLY A 615 4.96 10.63 -27.31
N ASP A 616 4.22 9.59 -27.74
CA ASP A 616 4.69 8.20 -27.66
C ASP A 616 4.28 7.35 -28.89
N GLU A 617 5.22 7.20 -29.82
CA GLU A 617 5.05 6.37 -31.02
C GLU A 617 5.11 4.85 -30.75
N ASP A 618 5.66 4.41 -29.61
CA ASP A 618 5.70 2.98 -29.26
C ASP A 618 4.40 2.51 -28.60
N LEU A 619 3.76 3.38 -27.79
CA LEU A 619 2.38 3.19 -27.36
C LEU A 619 1.44 3.05 -28.57
N LYS A 620 1.57 3.92 -29.58
CA LYS A 620 0.78 3.88 -30.82
C LYS A 620 0.95 2.56 -31.57
N LYS A 621 2.19 2.08 -31.79
CA LYS A 621 2.48 0.78 -32.42
C LYS A 621 1.85 -0.39 -31.65
N THR A 622 2.00 -0.41 -30.33
CA THR A 622 1.49 -1.53 -29.50
C THR A 622 -0.03 -1.56 -29.41
N LEU A 623 -0.71 -0.41 -29.41
CA LEU A 623 -2.17 -0.33 -29.46
C LEU A 623 -2.70 -0.79 -30.83
N VAL A 624 -2.13 -0.33 -31.94
CA VAL A 624 -2.53 -0.75 -33.30
C VAL A 624 -2.34 -2.25 -33.50
N GLN A 625 -1.20 -2.81 -33.07
CA GLN A 625 -0.93 -4.25 -33.18
C GLN A 625 -1.92 -5.12 -32.39
N LYS A 626 -2.38 -4.64 -31.23
CA LYS A 626 -3.38 -5.34 -30.40
C LYS A 626 -4.82 -5.15 -30.89
N TYR A 627 -5.12 -4.01 -31.51
CA TYR A 627 -6.47 -3.68 -31.96
C TYR A 627 -6.84 -4.37 -33.27
N ASP A 628 -5.92 -4.45 -34.24
CA ASP A 628 -6.17 -5.03 -35.57
C ASP A 628 -5.16 -6.16 -35.94
N PRO A 629 -5.22 -7.32 -35.25
CA PRO A 629 -4.28 -8.43 -35.46
C PRO A 629 -4.41 -9.11 -36.83
N ALA A 630 -5.42 -8.74 -37.64
CA ALA A 630 -5.66 -9.31 -38.97
C ALA A 630 -4.63 -8.86 -40.02
N LYS A 631 -3.92 -7.75 -39.80
CA LYS A 631 -2.82 -7.31 -40.68
C LYS A 631 -1.57 -8.19 -40.57
N ASP A 632 -1.39 -8.93 -39.47
CA ASP A 632 -0.37 -10.00 -39.35
C ASP A 632 -0.87 -11.28 -40.06
N GLY A 633 -1.04 -11.20 -41.38
CA GLY A 633 -1.48 -12.30 -42.23
C GLY A 633 -0.57 -13.53 -42.09
N TRP A 634 -1.13 -14.72 -42.35
CA TRP A 634 -0.44 -16.01 -42.19
C TRP A 634 0.95 -16.05 -42.86
N LEU A 635 1.09 -15.46 -44.05
CA LEU A 635 2.36 -15.28 -44.77
C LEU A 635 3.43 -14.51 -43.96
N GLY A 636 3.06 -13.46 -43.22
CA GLY A 636 3.98 -12.69 -42.36
C GLY A 636 4.40 -13.41 -41.07
N ARG A 637 3.66 -14.46 -40.68
CA ARG A 637 4.06 -15.43 -39.65
C ARG A 637 5.00 -16.49 -40.22
N VAL A 638 4.70 -17.03 -41.41
CA VAL A 638 5.51 -18.06 -42.08
C VAL A 638 6.87 -17.52 -42.55
N TRP A 639 6.97 -16.25 -42.98
CA TRP A 639 8.27 -15.65 -43.30
C TRP A 639 9.17 -15.43 -42.06
N ARG A 640 8.58 -15.24 -40.88
CA ARG A 640 9.31 -15.18 -39.60
C ARG A 640 9.65 -16.55 -39.01
N SER A 641 9.09 -17.65 -39.54
CA SER A 641 9.35 -19.02 -39.07
C SER A 641 10.45 -19.75 -39.85
N ARG A 642 11.17 -19.09 -40.76
CA ARG A 642 12.50 -19.58 -41.17
C ARG A 642 13.48 -19.30 -40.03
N PRO A 643 14.22 -20.31 -39.53
CA PRO A 643 15.21 -20.07 -38.48
C PRO A 643 16.31 -19.16 -39.02
N SER A 644 16.35 -17.92 -38.54
CA SER A 644 17.49 -17.04 -38.74
C SER A 644 18.70 -17.62 -37.99
N PRO A 645 19.95 -17.33 -38.41
CA PRO A 645 21.14 -17.74 -37.65
C PRO A 645 21.09 -17.23 -36.19
N GLU A 646 20.42 -16.10 -35.95
CA GLU A 646 20.14 -15.59 -34.61
C GLU A 646 19.20 -16.50 -33.80
N SER A 647 18.13 -17.03 -34.40
CA SER A 647 17.20 -17.93 -33.70
C SER A 647 17.82 -19.30 -33.37
N VAL A 648 18.78 -19.77 -34.17
CA VAL A 648 19.55 -20.98 -33.88
C VAL A 648 20.51 -20.73 -32.72
N LEU A 649 21.14 -19.56 -32.67
CA LEU A 649 21.97 -19.14 -31.54
C LEU A 649 21.11 -19.01 -30.26
N ASP A 650 19.95 -18.36 -30.35
CA ASP A 650 19.01 -18.21 -29.23
C ASP A 650 18.57 -19.59 -28.69
N ALA A 651 18.23 -20.55 -29.55
CA ALA A 651 17.88 -21.91 -29.12
C ALA A 651 19.04 -22.69 -28.47
N LEU A 652 20.28 -22.47 -28.91
CA LEU A 652 21.48 -23.06 -28.28
C LEU A 652 21.77 -22.42 -26.92
N MET A 653 21.62 -21.10 -26.80
CA MET A 653 21.84 -20.37 -25.56
C MET A 653 20.75 -20.68 -24.50
N GLU A 654 19.49 -20.88 -24.92
CA GLU A 654 18.36 -21.29 -24.06
C GLU A 654 18.56 -22.67 -23.40
N PHE A 655 19.43 -23.52 -23.98
CA PHE A 655 19.84 -24.81 -23.42
C PHE A 655 21.00 -24.71 -22.40
N VAL A 656 21.75 -23.61 -22.40
CA VAL A 656 22.99 -23.44 -21.61
C VAL A 656 22.79 -22.48 -20.43
N ILE A 657 21.90 -21.50 -20.56
CA ILE A 657 21.71 -20.39 -19.63
C ILE A 657 20.34 -20.46 -18.96
N GLU A 658 20.26 -19.97 -17.72
CA GLU A 658 19.05 -19.84 -16.90
C GLU A 658 18.43 -18.43 -16.93
#